data_AF-M4C2Q3-F1
#
_entry.id   AF-M4C2Q3-F1
#
_cell.length_a   1.000
_cell.length_b   1.000
_cell.length_c   1.000
_cell.angle_alpha   90.00
_cell.angle_beta   90.00
_cell.angle_gamma   90.00
#
_symmetry.space_group_name_H-M   'P 1'
#
loop_
_entity.id
_entity.type
_entity.pdbx_description
1 polymer ?
#
loop_
_entity_poly.entity_id
_entity_poly.type
_entity_poly.pdbx_seq_one_letter_code
_entity_poly.pdbx_strand_id
1 'polypeptide(L)'
;MLQSIGFPFADWRTYVWEQQLLPALRVFQALEGHLFVRQDFQVPLQDPKWPRAAWGVNLGSLCQVLRRDASVTRRRDDDTDRLAVDRRDVLNAMGFIWSDTQWKWETQFLKALDSYRALFGHCNVHHTFRVPSLGDKNGGQLTAFWPAATAGYRLGHIVAKVRTSVHEDDQALTLQQVAELQELEFFSQVKKSTMVWRDAILPSLRLYPKLFQGETCIPVDFVVPDDDDRWPEKARGMKLGYIVASIQLKQVFQAELRDDRRELTEIGYTWEALVGKWAKELVPALYWYKKTFGHCDVPSYYVVPMTETSWPKKLRGYQLGKQVVRVRRSGRGNDEVADVLMDLDAIGFKFSAFESNFVDRVLPALEVYAKTYGDTHVPQGFIVPSESTWPQPSWGTKLGHTVRNIRNRRQHAQQVEKYRERLKNIGFVWSIYKSTAATKRDIVDPCVAIYKKEHGKKAEIPRSFVVPADDSRYPEMARSFELGAWLARYNKRTNGLLPIQTQEGRKKAVAARHTSVERNLTPHAEQYWKDVLLCSFQVYAKLHGSCKGMDGSFVVPNENAYPQPAWGLNLGLRLRHLRHGIRYTKEIEKYKHELLDLGVLLYEDTGPLESKSGEDTNREDGCRENGGLNDKENLNDEGEFSTEEDNRDDGEEDFNEEDDSEECEDGTTGREPSSRAHIN
;
A
#
# COMPACT_ATOMS: atom_id res chain seq x y z
N MET A 1 42.15 -35.23 -53.02
CA MET A 1 41.59 -36.56 -52.66
C MET A 1 40.10 -36.69 -53.00
N LEU A 2 39.26 -35.66 -52.79
CA LEU A 2 37.83 -35.73 -53.17
C LEU A 2 37.59 -35.54 -54.69
N GLN A 3 38.21 -34.56 -55.34
CA GLN A 3 38.10 -34.39 -56.81
C GLN A 3 38.60 -35.61 -57.61
N SER A 4 39.61 -36.31 -57.09
CA SER A 4 40.14 -37.55 -57.67
C SER A 4 39.19 -38.76 -57.59
N ILE A 5 38.04 -38.64 -56.89
CA ILE A 5 36.94 -39.61 -56.91
C ILE A 5 35.66 -39.04 -57.55
N GLY A 6 35.79 -37.98 -58.36
CA GLY A 6 34.68 -37.36 -59.10
C GLY A 6 33.81 -36.40 -58.30
N PHE A 7 34.19 -36.04 -57.06
CA PHE A 7 33.46 -35.04 -56.30
C PHE A 7 33.74 -33.62 -56.85
N PRO A 8 32.72 -32.78 -57.14
CA PRO A 8 32.93 -31.52 -57.86
C PRO A 8 33.70 -30.44 -57.08
N PHE A 9 33.83 -30.55 -55.76
CA PHE A 9 34.48 -29.54 -54.92
C PHE A 9 35.85 -30.02 -54.40
N ALA A 10 36.79 -29.09 -54.20
CA ALA A 10 38.13 -29.39 -53.68
C ALA A 10 38.08 -30.05 -52.29
N ASP A 11 37.18 -29.55 -51.42
CA ASP A 11 36.95 -30.08 -50.08
C ASP A 11 35.44 -30.10 -49.73
N TRP A 12 35.10 -30.76 -48.61
CA TRP A 12 33.71 -30.86 -48.17
C TRP A 12 33.16 -29.54 -47.61
N ARG A 13 34.00 -28.69 -46.98
CA ARG A 13 33.55 -27.41 -46.40
C ARG A 13 33.09 -26.45 -47.50
N THR A 14 33.70 -26.49 -48.68
CA THR A 14 33.31 -25.68 -49.85
C THR A 14 31.99 -26.16 -50.46
N TYR A 15 31.76 -27.48 -50.53
CA TYR A 15 30.42 -28.00 -50.88
C TYR A 15 29.34 -27.49 -49.90
N VAL A 16 29.57 -27.59 -48.59
CA VAL A 16 28.62 -27.08 -47.58
C VAL A 16 28.41 -25.57 -47.73
N TRP A 17 29.48 -24.81 -47.93
CA TRP A 17 29.42 -23.36 -48.12
C TRP A 17 28.56 -22.96 -49.34
N GLU A 18 28.85 -23.53 -50.51
CA GLU A 18 28.26 -23.09 -51.78
C GLU A 18 26.92 -23.73 -52.11
N GLN A 19 26.69 -24.98 -51.70
CA GLN A 19 25.48 -25.75 -52.08
C GLN A 19 24.44 -25.81 -50.96
N GLN A 20 24.86 -25.73 -49.69
CA GLN A 20 23.93 -25.77 -48.55
C GLN A 20 23.74 -24.38 -47.93
N LEU A 21 24.83 -23.76 -47.46
CA LEU A 21 24.79 -22.62 -46.54
C LEU A 21 24.39 -21.32 -47.24
N LEU A 22 25.13 -20.84 -48.23
CA LEU A 22 24.77 -19.59 -48.94
C LEU A 22 23.40 -19.69 -49.65
N PRO A 23 23.03 -20.80 -50.33
CA PRO A 23 21.70 -20.95 -50.90
C PRO A 23 20.58 -20.93 -49.86
N ALA A 24 20.73 -21.63 -48.72
CA ALA A 24 19.71 -21.63 -47.66
C ALA A 24 19.62 -20.27 -46.95
N LEU A 25 20.74 -19.55 -46.75
CA LEU A 25 20.73 -18.20 -46.19
C LEU A 25 19.96 -17.21 -47.09
N ARG A 26 20.10 -17.29 -48.42
CA ARG A 26 19.32 -16.46 -49.35
C ARG A 26 17.82 -16.75 -49.27
N VAL A 27 17.42 -18.02 -49.13
CA VAL A 27 16.01 -18.40 -48.92
C VAL A 27 15.49 -17.90 -47.57
N PHE A 28 16.25 -18.06 -46.49
CA PHE A 28 15.92 -17.53 -45.17
C PHE A 28 15.73 -16.00 -45.21
N GLN A 29 16.64 -15.28 -45.87
CA GLN A 29 16.56 -13.83 -46.06
C GLN A 29 15.32 -13.39 -46.87
N ALA A 30 14.96 -14.15 -47.92
CA ALA A 30 13.77 -13.87 -48.73
C ALA A 30 12.44 -14.16 -48.01
N LEU A 31 12.45 -15.00 -46.97
CA LEU A 31 11.27 -15.33 -46.16
C LEU A 31 11.13 -14.43 -44.92
N GLU A 32 12.22 -14.22 -44.17
CA GLU A 32 12.23 -13.52 -42.88
C GLU A 32 12.65 -12.04 -42.97
N GLY A 33 13.18 -11.60 -44.11
CA GLY A 33 13.69 -10.23 -44.31
C GLY A 33 14.96 -9.90 -43.49
N HIS A 34 15.60 -10.90 -42.88
CA HIS A 34 16.81 -10.76 -42.07
C HIS A 34 17.63 -12.05 -42.01
N LEU A 35 18.92 -11.98 -41.65
CA LEU A 35 19.82 -13.13 -41.59
C LEU A 35 20.17 -13.62 -40.16
N PHE A 36 19.39 -13.23 -39.15
CA PHE A 36 19.55 -13.79 -37.80
C PHE A 36 18.87 -15.17 -37.69
N VAL A 37 19.53 -16.19 -38.24
CA VAL A 37 19.11 -17.59 -38.04
C VAL A 37 19.36 -17.99 -36.57
N ARG A 38 18.32 -18.47 -35.89
CA ARG A 38 18.40 -19.04 -34.53
C ARG A 38 19.01 -20.44 -34.53
N GLN A 39 19.69 -20.82 -33.46
CA GLN A 39 20.46 -22.08 -33.36
C GLN A 39 19.63 -23.36 -33.57
N ASP A 40 18.35 -23.33 -33.23
CA ASP A 40 17.36 -24.40 -33.35
C ASP A 40 16.78 -24.55 -34.78
N PHE A 41 16.99 -23.58 -35.67
CA PHE A 41 16.39 -23.58 -37.00
C PHE A 41 16.99 -24.67 -37.92
N GLN A 42 16.15 -25.66 -38.25
CA GLN A 42 16.41 -26.70 -39.24
C GLN A 42 15.66 -26.39 -40.54
N VAL A 43 16.35 -26.54 -41.68
CA VAL A 43 15.74 -26.36 -43.00
C VAL A 43 14.66 -27.43 -43.21
N PRO A 44 13.41 -27.06 -43.58
CA PRO A 44 12.33 -28.01 -43.82
C PRO A 44 12.71 -29.11 -44.83
N LEU A 45 12.29 -30.33 -44.54
CA LEU A 45 12.42 -31.46 -45.46
C LEU A 45 11.41 -31.31 -46.61
N GLN A 46 11.87 -31.52 -47.85
CA GLN A 46 11.04 -31.55 -49.07
C GLN A 46 10.33 -30.24 -49.46
N ASP A 47 10.52 -29.13 -48.75
CA ASP A 47 9.99 -27.82 -49.17
C ASP A 47 10.76 -27.30 -50.41
N PRO A 48 10.10 -27.12 -51.57
CA PRO A 48 10.74 -26.70 -52.82
C PRO A 48 11.24 -25.25 -52.79
N LYS A 49 10.87 -24.45 -51.78
CA LYS A 49 11.49 -23.12 -51.56
C LYS A 49 12.96 -23.24 -51.18
N TRP A 50 13.35 -24.35 -50.55
CA TRP A 50 14.69 -24.58 -50.05
C TRP A 50 15.52 -25.41 -51.02
N PRO A 51 16.83 -25.12 -51.17
CA PRO A 51 17.71 -25.88 -52.04
C PRO A 51 17.82 -27.32 -51.54
N ARG A 52 17.61 -28.30 -52.42
CA ARG A 52 17.57 -29.74 -52.09
C ARG A 52 18.78 -30.23 -51.31
N ALA A 53 19.96 -29.65 -51.54
CA ALA A 53 21.18 -30.00 -50.81
C ALA A 53 21.15 -29.59 -49.32
N ALA A 54 20.31 -28.62 -48.94
CA ALA A 54 20.17 -28.13 -47.56
C ALA A 54 18.97 -28.73 -46.79
N TRP A 55 18.09 -29.51 -47.42
CA TRP A 55 16.93 -30.11 -46.74
C TRP A 55 17.35 -30.90 -45.49
N GLY A 56 16.77 -30.59 -44.34
CA GLY A 56 17.09 -31.21 -43.05
C GLY A 56 18.40 -30.73 -42.40
N VAL A 57 19.16 -29.82 -43.03
CA VAL A 57 20.36 -29.23 -42.41
C VAL A 57 19.97 -28.30 -41.27
N ASN A 58 20.64 -28.42 -40.12
CA ASN A 58 20.53 -27.45 -39.02
C ASN A 58 21.32 -26.17 -39.36
N LEU A 59 20.71 -25.33 -40.20
CA LEU A 59 21.24 -24.04 -40.64
C LEU A 59 21.54 -23.11 -39.46
N GLY A 60 20.72 -23.18 -38.41
CA GLY A 60 20.92 -22.44 -37.16
C GLY A 60 22.27 -22.70 -36.49
N SER A 61 22.62 -23.98 -36.35
CA SER A 61 23.88 -24.40 -35.74
C SER A 61 25.08 -24.08 -36.63
N LEU A 62 24.95 -24.18 -37.96
CA LEU A 62 26.00 -23.69 -38.88
C LEU A 62 26.22 -22.17 -38.75
N CYS A 63 25.15 -21.38 -38.63
CA CYS A 63 25.26 -19.94 -38.37
C CYS A 63 25.91 -19.64 -37.02
N GLN A 64 25.64 -20.46 -35.99
CA GLN A 64 26.24 -20.28 -34.68
C GLN A 64 27.74 -20.61 -34.66
N VAL A 65 28.18 -21.58 -35.47
CA VAL A 65 29.61 -21.84 -35.73
C VAL A 65 30.26 -20.63 -36.41
N LEU A 66 29.68 -20.09 -37.49
CA LEU A 66 30.18 -18.86 -38.14
C LEU A 66 30.36 -17.69 -37.16
N ARG A 67 29.37 -17.44 -36.28
CA ARG A 67 29.43 -16.37 -35.27
C ARG A 67 30.54 -16.60 -34.24
N ARG A 68 30.73 -17.85 -33.79
CA ARG A 68 31.83 -18.23 -32.89
C ARG A 68 33.17 -17.97 -33.56
N ASP A 69 33.39 -18.50 -34.76
CA ASP A 69 34.68 -18.50 -35.43
C ASP A 69 35.11 -17.08 -35.86
N ALA A 70 34.14 -16.19 -36.14
CA ALA A 70 34.37 -14.77 -36.41
C ALA A 70 34.83 -13.95 -35.19
N SER A 71 34.78 -14.51 -33.96
CA SER A 71 35.13 -13.86 -32.69
C SER A 71 36.50 -14.25 -32.13
N VAL A 72 37.12 -15.33 -32.61
CA VAL A 72 38.40 -15.83 -32.08
C VAL A 72 39.59 -15.08 -32.68
N THR A 73 39.95 -13.95 -32.07
CA THR A 73 41.02 -13.04 -32.55
C THR A 73 42.41 -13.28 -31.94
N ARG A 74 42.59 -14.28 -31.05
CA ARG A 74 43.89 -14.57 -30.42
C ARG A 74 44.71 -15.61 -31.19
N ARG A 75 46.04 -15.41 -31.20
CA ARG A 75 47.02 -16.25 -31.88
C ARG A 75 47.03 -17.67 -31.31
N ARG A 76 46.81 -18.66 -32.18
CA ARG A 76 47.32 -20.02 -32.12
C ARG A 76 47.69 -20.40 -33.55
N ASP A 77 48.80 -21.09 -33.73
CA ASP A 77 49.48 -21.20 -35.03
C ASP A 77 49.02 -22.41 -35.86
N ASP A 78 47.72 -22.70 -35.82
CA ASP A 78 47.05 -23.64 -36.72
C ASP A 78 46.11 -22.86 -37.63
N ASP A 79 46.43 -22.84 -38.93
CA ASP A 79 45.81 -21.96 -39.91
C ASP A 79 44.54 -22.58 -40.55
N THR A 80 44.09 -23.73 -40.06
CA THR A 80 43.09 -24.58 -40.76
C THR A 80 41.63 -24.42 -40.32
N ASP A 81 41.36 -23.60 -39.30
CA ASP A 81 40.02 -23.47 -38.66
C ASP A 81 39.50 -22.03 -38.55
N ARG A 82 39.97 -21.13 -39.44
CA ARG A 82 39.48 -19.75 -39.55
C ARG A 82 38.41 -19.59 -40.64
N LEU A 83 37.42 -18.73 -40.39
CA LEU A 83 36.54 -18.23 -41.44
C LEU A 83 37.35 -17.33 -42.39
N ALA A 84 37.56 -17.80 -43.63
CA ALA A 84 38.27 -17.04 -44.66
C ALA A 84 37.64 -15.65 -44.89
N VAL A 85 38.47 -14.63 -45.14
CA VAL A 85 38.07 -13.22 -45.25
C VAL A 85 36.96 -13.06 -46.30
N ASP A 86 37.16 -13.60 -47.51
CA ASP A 86 36.19 -13.58 -48.61
C ASP A 86 34.81 -14.13 -48.19
N ARG A 87 34.78 -15.16 -47.33
CA ARG A 87 33.53 -15.75 -46.82
C ARG A 87 32.85 -14.85 -45.79
N ARG A 88 33.64 -14.15 -44.96
CA ARG A 88 33.13 -13.12 -44.04
C ARG A 88 32.54 -11.93 -44.81
N ASP A 89 33.20 -11.50 -45.89
CA ASP A 89 32.76 -10.34 -46.67
C ASP A 89 31.55 -10.63 -47.55
N VAL A 90 31.39 -11.84 -48.08
CA VAL A 90 30.13 -12.28 -48.69
C VAL A 90 28.97 -12.26 -47.68
N LEU A 91 29.21 -12.65 -46.42
CA LEU A 91 28.21 -12.59 -45.36
C LEU A 91 27.90 -11.14 -44.93
N ASN A 92 28.92 -10.29 -44.82
CA ASN A 92 28.76 -8.85 -44.57
C ASN A 92 27.90 -8.19 -45.66
N ALA A 93 28.22 -8.44 -46.93
CA ALA A 93 27.50 -7.90 -48.09
C ALA A 93 26.05 -8.42 -48.21
N MET A 94 25.77 -9.61 -47.67
CA MET A 94 24.40 -10.12 -47.54
C MET A 94 23.62 -9.52 -46.35
N GLY A 95 24.28 -8.83 -45.40
CA GLY A 95 23.67 -8.35 -44.16
C GLY A 95 23.54 -9.43 -43.08
N PHE A 96 24.51 -10.35 -42.98
CA PHE A 96 24.52 -11.39 -41.95
C PHE A 96 24.74 -10.81 -40.55
N ILE A 97 23.88 -11.20 -39.60
CA ILE A 97 23.87 -10.64 -38.26
C ILE A 97 24.74 -11.51 -37.33
N TRP A 98 25.86 -10.93 -36.91
CA TRP A 98 26.95 -11.61 -36.19
C TRP A 98 26.68 -11.82 -34.70
N SER A 99 25.78 -11.03 -34.10
CA SER A 99 25.44 -11.14 -32.67
C SER A 99 23.96 -10.95 -32.37
N ASP A 100 23.51 -11.55 -31.27
CA ASP A 100 22.15 -11.37 -30.73
C ASP A 100 21.91 -9.91 -30.26
N THR A 101 22.96 -9.20 -29.83
CA THR A 101 22.89 -7.76 -29.50
C THR A 101 22.67 -6.91 -30.75
N GLN A 102 23.37 -7.20 -31.86
CA GLN A 102 23.16 -6.55 -33.16
C GLN A 102 21.72 -6.79 -33.65
N TRP A 103 21.23 -8.04 -33.62
CA TRP A 103 19.84 -8.36 -34.01
C TRP A 103 18.80 -7.61 -33.15
N LYS A 104 18.97 -7.61 -31.82
CA LYS A 104 18.11 -6.87 -30.88
C LYS A 104 18.11 -5.37 -31.13
N TRP A 105 19.21 -4.82 -31.63
CA TRP A 105 19.31 -3.41 -32.01
C TRP A 105 18.65 -3.14 -33.37
N GLU A 106 19.23 -3.64 -34.45
CA GLU A 106 18.83 -3.34 -35.83
C GLU A 106 17.41 -3.84 -36.16
N THR A 107 17.06 -5.04 -35.70
CA THR A 107 15.84 -5.73 -36.13
C THR A 107 14.70 -5.61 -35.14
N GLN A 108 14.97 -5.56 -33.82
CA GLN A 108 13.92 -5.36 -32.82
C GLN A 108 13.77 -3.90 -32.40
N PHE A 109 14.84 -3.25 -31.92
CA PHE A 109 14.77 -1.90 -31.36
C PHE A 109 14.51 -0.83 -32.41
N LEU A 110 15.37 -0.67 -33.43
CA LEU A 110 15.24 0.40 -34.42
C LEU A 110 13.92 0.27 -35.22
N LYS A 111 13.60 -0.93 -35.75
CA LYS A 111 12.34 -1.15 -36.49
C LYS A 111 11.09 -0.92 -35.65
N ALA A 112 11.09 -1.25 -34.36
CA ALA A 112 9.96 -0.95 -33.47
C ALA A 112 9.90 0.55 -33.12
N LEU A 113 11.03 1.21 -32.94
CA LEU A 113 11.11 2.64 -32.64
C LEU A 113 10.64 3.49 -33.83
N ASP A 114 11.01 3.10 -35.05
CA ASP A 114 10.56 3.72 -36.29
C ASP A 114 9.06 3.45 -36.54
N SER A 115 8.58 2.22 -36.35
CA SER A 115 7.14 1.90 -36.39
C SER A 115 6.34 2.73 -35.37
N TYR A 116 6.89 2.93 -34.17
CA TYR A 116 6.29 3.78 -33.14
C TYR A 116 6.28 5.26 -33.58
N ARG A 117 7.38 5.77 -34.16
CA ARG A 117 7.49 7.12 -34.72
C ARG A 117 6.47 7.36 -35.83
N ALA A 118 6.29 6.42 -36.74
CA ALA A 118 5.33 6.49 -37.84
C ALA A 118 3.86 6.46 -37.34
N LEU A 119 3.57 5.69 -36.29
CA LEU A 119 2.21 5.56 -35.73
C LEU A 119 1.81 6.71 -34.78
N PHE A 120 2.76 7.32 -34.06
CA PHE A 120 2.48 8.31 -33.01
C PHE A 120 3.17 9.66 -33.22
N GLY A 121 3.97 9.84 -34.26
CA GLY A 121 4.67 11.10 -34.59
C GLY A 121 5.85 11.46 -33.68
N HIS A 122 6.23 10.60 -32.73
CA HIS A 122 7.32 10.86 -31.78
C HIS A 122 8.00 9.58 -31.28
N CYS A 123 9.24 9.71 -30.80
CA CYS A 123 10.05 8.63 -30.22
C CYS A 123 10.06 8.64 -28.66
N ASN A 124 9.14 9.39 -28.05
CA ASN A 124 8.85 9.34 -26.61
C ASN A 124 7.98 8.10 -26.29
N VAL A 125 8.57 7.03 -25.77
CA VAL A 125 7.88 5.75 -25.49
C VAL A 125 7.73 5.54 -23.99
N HIS A 126 6.50 5.32 -23.51
CA HIS A 126 6.23 5.05 -22.10
C HIS A 126 6.91 3.74 -21.63
N HIS A 127 7.51 3.72 -20.44
CA HIS A 127 8.40 2.62 -20.00
C HIS A 127 7.73 1.23 -19.92
N THR A 128 6.41 1.17 -19.74
CA THR A 128 5.63 -0.09 -19.76
C THR A 128 5.26 -0.58 -21.16
N PHE A 129 5.44 0.23 -22.20
CA PHE A 129 4.96 -0.06 -23.54
C PHE A 129 5.60 -1.34 -24.11
N ARG A 130 4.73 -2.21 -24.64
CA ARG A 130 5.11 -3.41 -25.39
C ARG A 130 4.41 -3.42 -26.72
N VAL A 131 5.19 -3.72 -27.76
CA VAL A 131 4.69 -4.00 -29.10
C VAL A 131 3.60 -5.07 -29.02
N PRO A 132 2.44 -4.90 -29.67
CA PRO A 132 1.39 -5.92 -29.74
C PRO A 132 1.92 -7.30 -30.20
N SER A 133 1.21 -8.37 -29.83
CA SER A 133 1.45 -9.72 -30.34
C SER A 133 0.12 -10.46 -30.50
N LEU A 134 0.06 -11.50 -31.35
CA LEU A 134 -1.19 -12.24 -31.59
C LEU A 134 -1.79 -12.89 -30.32
N GLY A 135 -0.99 -13.06 -29.26
CA GLY A 135 -1.45 -13.58 -27.96
C GLY A 135 -2.06 -12.54 -27.00
N ASP A 136 -2.00 -11.24 -27.33
CA ASP A 136 -2.67 -10.21 -26.53
C ASP A 136 -4.20 -10.32 -26.71
N LYS A 137 -4.94 -10.43 -25.59
CA LYS A 137 -6.40 -10.64 -25.58
C LYS A 137 -7.22 -9.63 -26.39
N ASN A 138 -6.70 -8.40 -26.55
CA ASN A 138 -7.29 -7.32 -27.34
C ASN A 138 -6.36 -6.86 -28.49
N GLY A 139 -5.27 -7.58 -28.76
CA GLY A 139 -4.14 -7.08 -29.57
C GLY A 139 -4.07 -7.55 -31.01
N GLY A 140 -4.86 -8.56 -31.42
CA GLY A 140 -4.81 -9.11 -32.80
C GLY A 140 -5.16 -8.10 -33.91
N GLN A 141 -5.97 -7.07 -33.60
CA GLN A 141 -6.24 -5.97 -34.53
C GLN A 141 -5.13 -4.90 -34.51
N LEU A 142 -4.36 -4.82 -33.43
CA LEU A 142 -3.26 -3.87 -33.25
C LEU A 142 -1.92 -4.40 -33.81
N THR A 143 -1.78 -5.72 -34.01
CA THR A 143 -0.54 -6.31 -34.57
C THR A 143 -0.28 -6.00 -36.04
N ALA A 144 -1.29 -5.61 -36.82
CA ALA A 144 -1.17 -5.42 -38.27
C ALA A 144 -0.15 -4.35 -38.69
N PHE A 145 0.18 -3.41 -37.80
CA PHE A 145 1.06 -2.27 -38.06
C PHE A 145 2.48 -2.44 -37.51
N TRP A 146 2.87 -3.65 -37.09
CA TRP A 146 4.18 -3.93 -36.48
C TRP A 146 4.93 -5.04 -37.22
N PRO A 147 6.24 -4.88 -37.51
CA PRO A 147 7.04 -5.95 -38.10
C PRO A 147 7.07 -7.18 -37.21
N ALA A 148 6.86 -8.38 -37.77
CA ALA A 148 6.68 -9.62 -36.99
C ALA A 148 7.82 -9.88 -35.97
N ALA A 149 9.08 -9.60 -36.34
CA ALA A 149 10.24 -9.74 -35.47
C ALA A 149 10.23 -8.82 -34.22
N THR A 150 9.34 -7.82 -34.18
CA THR A 150 9.16 -6.89 -33.05
C THR A 150 8.02 -7.32 -32.10
N ALA A 151 7.22 -8.33 -32.44
CA ALA A 151 6.03 -8.71 -31.68
C ALA A 151 6.34 -9.02 -30.19
N GLY A 152 5.59 -8.39 -29.27
CA GLY A 152 5.78 -8.55 -27.82
C GLY A 152 7.04 -7.86 -27.23
N TYR A 153 7.86 -7.20 -28.06
CA TYR A 153 9.10 -6.54 -27.63
C TYR A 153 8.84 -5.42 -26.62
N ARG A 154 9.70 -5.33 -25.59
CA ARG A 154 9.57 -4.36 -24.48
C ARG A 154 10.15 -2.99 -24.83
N LEU A 155 9.71 -2.41 -25.95
CA LEU A 155 10.27 -1.17 -26.51
C LEU A 155 10.40 -0.07 -25.46
N GLY A 156 9.39 0.15 -24.61
CA GLY A 156 9.44 1.18 -23.56
C GLY A 156 10.58 1.02 -22.56
N HIS A 157 10.85 -0.22 -22.14
CA HIS A 157 11.95 -0.53 -21.21
C HIS A 157 13.32 -0.33 -21.88
N ILE A 158 13.44 -0.66 -23.16
CA ILE A 158 14.71 -0.48 -23.91
C ILE A 158 14.93 1.01 -24.22
N VAL A 159 13.90 1.76 -24.61
CA VAL A 159 13.95 3.22 -24.76
C VAL A 159 14.36 3.90 -23.44
N ALA A 160 13.80 3.47 -22.30
CA ALA A 160 14.22 3.98 -21.00
C ALA A 160 15.72 3.72 -20.74
N LYS A 161 16.20 2.47 -20.94
CA LYS A 161 17.62 2.14 -20.77
C LYS A 161 18.53 2.92 -21.72
N VAL A 162 18.15 3.06 -23.00
CA VAL A 162 18.91 3.82 -24.00
C VAL A 162 18.96 5.32 -23.67
N ARG A 163 18.00 5.84 -22.89
CA ARG A 163 18.08 7.20 -22.35
C ARG A 163 18.99 7.31 -21.13
N THR A 164 19.02 6.33 -20.22
CA THR A 164 19.97 6.38 -19.08
C THR A 164 21.41 6.17 -19.54
N SER A 165 21.67 5.26 -20.48
CA SER A 165 23.01 5.03 -21.07
C SER A 165 23.51 6.14 -22.02
N VAL A 166 22.82 7.28 -22.07
CA VAL A 166 23.25 8.54 -22.70
C VAL A 166 23.62 9.60 -21.63
N HIS A 167 23.31 9.32 -20.36
CA HIS A 167 23.62 10.14 -19.20
C HIS A 167 24.60 9.47 -18.22
N GLU A 168 24.92 8.18 -18.42
CA GLU A 168 25.77 7.35 -17.56
C GLU A 168 26.90 6.74 -18.41
N ASP A 169 28.16 7.09 -18.14
CA ASP A 169 29.32 6.73 -18.98
C ASP A 169 29.61 5.21 -19.06
N ASP A 170 29.21 4.43 -18.04
CA ASP A 170 29.52 3.00 -17.89
C ASP A 170 28.89 2.08 -18.96
N GLN A 171 27.92 2.56 -19.77
CA GLN A 171 27.37 1.80 -20.91
C GLN A 171 27.26 2.64 -22.18
N ALA A 172 28.35 3.33 -22.53
CA ALA A 172 28.50 4.10 -23.76
C ALA A 172 27.96 3.37 -25.01
N LEU A 173 26.99 3.98 -25.68
CA LEU A 173 26.52 3.59 -27.01
C LEU A 173 27.65 3.76 -28.04
N THR A 174 27.73 2.88 -29.02
CA THR A 174 28.71 3.04 -30.11
C THR A 174 28.34 4.23 -31.02
N LEU A 175 29.34 4.83 -31.69
CA LEU A 175 29.12 5.99 -32.57
C LEU A 175 28.07 5.73 -33.67
N GLN A 176 28.02 4.50 -34.20
CA GLN A 176 26.99 4.08 -35.16
C GLN A 176 25.59 4.14 -34.53
N GLN A 177 25.41 3.59 -33.33
CA GLN A 177 24.13 3.58 -32.62
C GLN A 177 23.66 4.99 -32.26
N VAL A 178 24.58 5.92 -32.00
CA VAL A 178 24.25 7.33 -31.79
C VAL A 178 23.78 7.99 -33.09
N ALA A 179 24.40 7.71 -34.24
CA ALA A 179 23.98 8.23 -35.54
C ALA A 179 22.59 7.71 -35.94
N GLU A 180 22.34 6.40 -35.81
CA GLU A 180 21.03 5.77 -36.07
C GLU A 180 19.91 6.38 -35.19
N LEU A 181 20.22 6.73 -33.93
CA LEU A 181 19.30 7.45 -33.05
C LEU A 181 19.10 8.93 -33.44
N GLN A 182 20.08 9.57 -34.08
CA GLN A 182 19.95 10.93 -34.60
C GLN A 182 19.05 10.98 -35.84
N GLU A 183 19.12 10.00 -36.74
CA GLU A 183 18.19 9.86 -37.89
C GLU A 183 16.74 9.63 -37.47
N LEU A 184 16.53 8.87 -36.38
CA LEU A 184 15.23 8.73 -35.70
C LEU A 184 14.85 9.94 -34.81
N GLU A 185 15.63 11.02 -34.87
CA GLU A 185 15.49 12.25 -34.07
C GLU A 185 15.35 12.03 -32.55
N PHE A 186 15.82 10.89 -32.03
CA PHE A 186 15.42 10.32 -30.73
C PHE A 186 15.65 11.24 -29.52
N PHE A 187 16.61 12.14 -29.63
CA PHE A 187 17.02 13.08 -28.60
C PHE A 187 16.11 14.33 -28.53
N SER A 188 15.52 14.76 -29.65
CA SER A 188 14.71 15.99 -29.75
C SER A 188 13.20 15.71 -29.68
N GLN A 189 12.77 15.08 -28.58
CA GLN A 189 11.43 14.42 -28.50
C GLN A 189 10.52 14.91 -27.39
N VAL A 190 11.04 15.53 -26.32
CA VAL A 190 10.26 15.88 -25.11
C VAL A 190 9.07 16.80 -25.40
N LYS A 191 9.17 17.67 -26.43
CA LYS A 191 8.06 18.54 -26.87
C LYS A 191 7.22 17.95 -28.01
N LYS A 192 7.69 16.91 -28.71
CA LYS A 192 7.03 16.39 -29.92
C LYS A 192 5.75 15.62 -29.61
N SER A 193 5.69 14.84 -28.52
CA SER A 193 4.43 14.18 -28.11
C SER A 193 3.35 15.20 -27.77
N THR A 194 3.70 16.26 -27.03
CA THR A 194 2.78 17.35 -26.69
C THR A 194 2.32 18.15 -27.92
N MET A 195 3.19 18.35 -28.92
CA MET A 195 2.80 18.98 -30.20
C MET A 195 1.86 18.10 -31.02
N VAL A 196 2.16 16.81 -31.19
CA VAL A 196 1.25 15.87 -31.89
C VAL A 196 -0.11 15.79 -31.20
N TRP A 197 -0.12 15.77 -29.86
CA TRP A 197 -1.35 15.79 -29.09
C TRP A 197 -2.16 17.06 -29.32
N ARG A 198 -1.56 18.25 -29.17
CA ARG A 198 -2.27 19.54 -29.25
C ARG A 198 -2.65 19.95 -30.67
N ASP A 199 -1.83 19.62 -31.66
CA ASP A 199 -2.02 20.07 -33.04
C ASP A 199 -2.84 19.08 -33.89
N ALA A 200 -2.84 17.79 -33.54
CA ALA A 200 -3.51 16.73 -34.32
C ALA A 200 -4.55 15.96 -33.49
N ILE A 201 -4.16 15.32 -32.38
CA ILE A 201 -5.02 14.33 -31.69
C ILE A 201 -6.20 15.01 -30.97
N LEU A 202 -5.95 15.96 -30.06
CA LEU A 202 -6.99 16.62 -29.29
C LEU A 202 -7.99 17.41 -30.17
N PRO A 203 -7.56 18.17 -31.20
CA PRO A 203 -8.48 18.78 -32.16
C PRO A 203 -9.32 17.73 -32.92
N SER A 204 -8.74 16.59 -33.29
CA SER A 204 -9.48 15.49 -33.92
C SER A 204 -10.50 14.86 -32.98
N LEU A 205 -10.17 14.70 -31.69
CA LEU A 205 -11.10 14.22 -30.66
C LEU A 205 -12.25 15.21 -30.38
N ARG A 206 -11.98 16.52 -30.46
CA ARG A 206 -12.99 17.59 -30.41
C ARG A 206 -13.89 17.65 -31.65
N LEU A 207 -13.47 17.06 -32.77
CA LEU A 207 -14.16 17.09 -34.06
C LEU A 207 -14.97 15.81 -34.31
N TYR A 208 -14.42 14.63 -34.02
CA TYR A 208 -15.04 13.34 -34.36
C TYR A 208 -16.52 13.25 -33.91
N PRO A 209 -16.91 13.54 -32.65
CA PRO A 209 -18.31 13.43 -32.23
C PRO A 209 -19.24 14.45 -32.91
N LYS A 210 -18.70 15.57 -33.44
CA LYS A 210 -19.48 16.57 -34.18
C LYS A 210 -19.78 16.12 -35.61
N LEU A 211 -18.93 15.27 -36.20
CA LEU A 211 -19.14 14.68 -37.52
C LEU A 211 -19.99 13.40 -37.42
N PHE A 212 -19.79 12.59 -36.38
CA PHE A 212 -20.46 11.30 -36.17
C PHE A 212 -21.59 11.37 -35.14
N GLN A 213 -22.44 12.41 -35.19
CA GLN A 213 -23.73 12.50 -34.48
C GLN A 213 -23.68 12.29 -32.94
N GLY A 214 -22.55 12.57 -32.30
CA GLY A 214 -22.31 12.36 -30.87
C GLY A 214 -21.59 11.05 -30.51
N GLU A 215 -21.19 10.22 -31.49
CA GLU A 215 -20.41 9.02 -31.23
C GLU A 215 -19.01 9.34 -30.68
N THR A 216 -18.68 8.76 -29.52
CA THR A 216 -17.36 8.86 -28.88
C THR A 216 -16.58 7.52 -28.93
N CYS A 217 -17.07 6.57 -29.72
CA CYS A 217 -16.36 5.33 -30.07
C CYS A 217 -15.74 5.50 -31.46
N ILE A 218 -14.43 5.38 -31.55
CA ILE A 218 -13.67 5.52 -32.81
C ILE A 218 -13.20 4.11 -33.21
N PRO A 219 -13.60 3.58 -34.39
CA PRO A 219 -13.15 2.27 -34.88
C PRO A 219 -11.62 2.18 -34.97
N VAL A 220 -11.02 1.04 -34.63
CA VAL A 220 -9.55 0.87 -34.55
C VAL A 220 -8.85 1.10 -35.89
N ASP A 221 -9.54 0.81 -36.98
CA ASP A 221 -9.13 1.00 -38.37
C ASP A 221 -9.40 2.41 -38.91
N PHE A 222 -10.06 3.30 -38.15
CA PHE A 222 -10.37 4.66 -38.58
C PHE A 222 -9.10 5.47 -38.89
N VAL A 223 -9.07 5.98 -40.13
CA VAL A 223 -8.05 6.88 -40.67
C VAL A 223 -8.68 8.26 -40.85
N VAL A 224 -7.96 9.31 -40.47
CA VAL A 224 -8.36 10.69 -40.80
C VAL A 224 -8.24 10.88 -42.32
N PRO A 225 -9.29 11.32 -43.04
CA PRO A 225 -9.21 11.55 -44.48
C PRO A 225 -8.20 12.64 -44.85
N ASP A 226 -7.51 12.48 -45.97
CA ASP A 226 -6.55 13.46 -46.49
C ASP A 226 -7.23 14.62 -47.24
N ASP A 227 -8.42 14.35 -47.77
CA ASP A 227 -9.24 15.23 -48.63
C ASP A 227 -10.30 16.06 -47.88
N ASP A 228 -10.47 15.82 -46.57
CA ASP A 228 -11.47 16.52 -45.74
C ASP A 228 -10.83 17.66 -44.93
N ASP A 229 -10.90 18.89 -45.47
CA ASP A 229 -10.34 20.11 -44.87
C ASP A 229 -10.89 20.48 -43.48
N ARG A 230 -11.93 19.78 -42.98
CA ARG A 230 -12.41 19.96 -41.61
C ARG A 230 -11.43 19.40 -40.58
N TRP A 231 -10.59 18.43 -40.94
CA TRP A 231 -9.60 17.84 -40.04
C TRP A 231 -8.32 18.67 -39.98
N PRO A 232 -7.61 18.67 -38.83
CA PRO A 232 -6.31 19.31 -38.71
C PRO A 232 -5.34 18.79 -39.77
N GLU A 233 -4.59 19.68 -40.41
CA GLU A 233 -3.58 19.34 -41.43
C GLU A 233 -2.62 18.24 -40.93
N LYS A 234 -2.11 18.37 -39.70
CA LYS A 234 -1.21 17.40 -39.06
C LYS A 234 -1.87 16.09 -38.62
N ALA A 235 -3.20 15.99 -38.71
CA ALA A 235 -3.95 14.78 -38.41
C ALA A 235 -4.27 13.95 -39.67
N ARG A 236 -4.18 14.53 -40.87
CA ARG A 236 -4.49 13.85 -42.14
C ARG A 236 -3.65 12.58 -42.30
N GLY A 237 -4.28 11.51 -42.78
CA GLY A 237 -3.68 10.19 -42.93
C GLY A 237 -3.41 9.43 -41.62
N MET A 238 -3.51 10.07 -40.44
CA MET A 238 -3.27 9.42 -39.16
C MET A 238 -4.27 8.32 -38.89
N LYS A 239 -3.78 7.21 -38.32
CA LYS A 239 -4.59 6.10 -37.81
C LYS A 239 -5.19 6.45 -36.45
N LEU A 240 -6.01 7.51 -36.41
CA LEU A 240 -6.59 8.06 -35.17
C LEU A 240 -7.29 6.99 -34.32
N GLY A 241 -8.00 6.04 -34.96
CA GLY A 241 -8.61 4.90 -34.28
C GLY A 241 -7.61 4.02 -33.53
N TYR A 242 -6.53 3.62 -34.22
CA TYR A 242 -5.43 2.85 -33.65
C TYR A 242 -4.72 3.62 -32.53
N ILE A 243 -4.52 4.94 -32.69
CA ILE A 243 -3.92 5.81 -31.68
C ILE A 243 -4.79 5.86 -30.43
N VAL A 244 -6.11 6.03 -30.57
CA VAL A 244 -7.07 6.07 -29.46
C VAL A 244 -7.15 4.72 -28.73
N ALA A 245 -7.20 3.61 -29.47
CA ALA A 245 -7.10 2.27 -28.86
C ALA A 245 -5.77 2.07 -28.10
N SER A 246 -4.66 2.63 -28.60
CA SER A 246 -3.34 2.57 -27.96
C SER A 246 -3.23 3.45 -26.72
N ILE A 247 -3.88 4.63 -26.69
CA ILE A 247 -3.98 5.48 -25.51
C ILE A 247 -4.69 4.72 -24.38
N GLN A 248 -5.84 4.09 -24.70
CA GLN A 248 -6.62 3.31 -23.74
C GLN A 248 -5.88 2.06 -23.23
N LEU A 249 -5.34 1.23 -24.14
CA LEU A 249 -4.85 -0.12 -23.82
C LEU A 249 -3.35 -0.21 -23.56
N LYS A 250 -2.55 0.74 -24.06
CA LYS A 250 -1.08 0.68 -24.08
C LYS A 250 -0.40 1.90 -23.43
N GLN A 251 -1.16 2.80 -22.82
CA GLN A 251 -0.65 3.92 -22.01
C GLN A 251 0.20 4.91 -22.83
N VAL A 252 -0.16 5.12 -24.10
CA VAL A 252 0.41 6.18 -24.95
C VAL A 252 -0.25 7.53 -24.59
N PHE A 253 0.48 8.64 -24.73
CA PHE A 253 0.06 10.01 -24.38
C PHE A 253 -0.49 10.20 -22.95
N GLN A 254 -0.05 9.41 -21.95
CA GLN A 254 -0.59 9.50 -20.58
C GLN A 254 -0.31 10.84 -19.87
N ALA A 255 0.74 11.56 -20.24
CA ALA A 255 1.01 12.89 -19.69
C ALA A 255 0.05 13.93 -20.30
N GLU A 256 -0.12 13.90 -21.62
CA GLU A 256 -0.98 14.81 -22.35
C GLU A 256 -2.49 14.55 -22.08
N LEU A 257 -2.88 13.27 -21.98
CA LEU A 257 -4.23 12.82 -21.62
C LEU A 257 -4.65 13.32 -20.23
N ARG A 258 -3.69 13.46 -19.29
CA ARG A 258 -3.93 13.95 -17.92
C ARG A 258 -4.33 15.43 -17.93
N ASP A 259 -3.64 16.25 -18.72
CA ASP A 259 -3.88 17.70 -18.78
C ASP A 259 -5.27 18.01 -19.37
N ASP A 260 -5.59 17.42 -20.53
CA ASP A 260 -6.86 17.67 -21.25
C ASP A 260 -8.01 16.74 -20.81
N ARG A 261 -7.81 15.99 -19.71
CA ARG A 261 -8.72 14.95 -19.18
C ARG A 261 -10.15 15.43 -18.96
N ARG A 262 -10.30 16.61 -18.38
CA ARG A 262 -11.62 17.17 -18.02
C ARG A 262 -12.42 17.49 -19.28
N GLU A 263 -11.79 18.10 -20.28
CA GLU A 263 -12.43 18.41 -21.57
C GLU A 263 -12.87 17.13 -22.30
N LEU A 264 -12.02 16.10 -22.39
CA LEU A 264 -12.42 14.84 -23.03
C LEU A 264 -13.59 14.16 -22.31
N THR A 265 -13.71 14.36 -20.99
CA THR A 265 -14.85 13.90 -20.19
C THR A 265 -16.11 14.74 -20.48
N GLU A 266 -15.98 16.07 -20.57
CA GLU A 266 -17.07 17.00 -20.96
C GLU A 266 -17.58 16.74 -22.39
N ILE A 267 -16.71 16.29 -23.30
CA ILE A 267 -17.05 15.86 -24.68
C ILE A 267 -17.77 14.49 -24.70
N GLY A 268 -17.71 13.71 -23.61
CA GLY A 268 -18.42 12.43 -23.49
C GLY A 268 -17.58 11.17 -23.79
N TYR A 269 -16.25 11.25 -23.79
CA TYR A 269 -15.39 10.06 -23.92
C TYR A 269 -15.34 9.28 -22.60
N THR A 270 -15.93 8.09 -22.55
CA THR A 270 -16.09 7.29 -21.32
C THR A 270 -14.93 6.34 -21.00
N TRP A 271 -13.71 6.69 -21.44
CA TRP A 271 -12.52 5.83 -21.36
C TRP A 271 -12.11 5.54 -19.90
N GLU A 272 -11.54 4.38 -19.63
CA GLU A 272 -11.17 4.00 -18.25
C GLU A 272 -10.06 4.89 -17.67
N ALA A 273 -9.18 5.40 -18.53
CA ALA A 273 -8.15 6.39 -18.18
C ALA A 273 -8.72 7.82 -18.00
N LEU A 274 -9.93 8.12 -18.47
CA LEU A 274 -10.60 9.41 -18.29
C LEU A 274 -11.51 9.42 -17.05
N VAL A 275 -12.17 8.31 -16.73
CA VAL A 275 -13.13 8.22 -15.61
C VAL A 275 -12.51 7.58 -14.35
N GLY A 276 -11.36 6.91 -14.49
CA GLY A 276 -10.66 6.25 -13.40
C GLY A 276 -11.31 4.92 -12.98
N LYS A 277 -10.49 3.96 -12.52
CA LYS A 277 -10.99 2.64 -12.09
C LYS A 277 -12.00 2.73 -10.95
N TRP A 278 -11.77 3.65 -10.02
CA TRP A 278 -12.52 3.72 -8.76
C TRP A 278 -13.93 4.31 -8.90
N ALA A 279 -14.19 5.17 -9.89
CA ALA A 279 -15.53 5.70 -10.11
C ALA A 279 -16.53 4.62 -10.54
N LYS A 280 -16.09 3.61 -11.30
CA LYS A 280 -16.95 2.51 -11.78
C LYS A 280 -17.25 1.45 -10.73
N GLU A 281 -16.35 1.24 -9.77
CA GLU A 281 -16.39 0.12 -8.83
C GLU A 281 -16.42 0.56 -7.34
N LEU A 282 -15.38 1.29 -6.91
CA LEU A 282 -15.17 1.66 -5.50
C LEU A 282 -16.26 2.61 -5.00
N VAL A 283 -16.55 3.68 -5.74
CA VAL A 283 -17.52 4.71 -5.32
C VAL A 283 -18.93 4.11 -5.16
N PRO A 284 -19.49 3.38 -6.16
CA PRO A 284 -20.74 2.65 -5.99
C PRO A 284 -20.72 1.65 -4.83
N ALA A 285 -19.62 0.89 -4.66
CA ALA A 285 -19.53 -0.10 -3.59
C ALA A 285 -19.44 0.54 -2.19
N LEU A 286 -18.77 1.69 -2.04
CA LEU A 286 -18.76 2.49 -0.81
C LEU A 286 -20.13 3.10 -0.50
N TYR A 287 -20.85 3.60 -1.52
CA TYR A 287 -22.21 4.09 -1.35
C TYR A 287 -23.15 3.00 -0.81
N TRP A 288 -23.13 1.81 -1.42
CA TRP A 288 -23.91 0.66 -0.92
C TRP A 288 -23.45 0.20 0.46
N TYR A 289 -22.15 0.15 0.74
CA TYR A 289 -21.64 -0.20 2.07
C TYR A 289 -22.12 0.80 3.15
N LYS A 290 -22.03 2.11 2.88
CA LYS A 290 -22.55 3.15 3.78
C LYS A 290 -24.07 3.04 3.96
N LYS A 291 -24.82 2.69 2.92
CA LYS A 291 -26.27 2.48 3.00
C LYS A 291 -26.64 1.30 3.91
N THR A 292 -25.85 0.23 3.93
CA THR A 292 -26.10 -0.96 4.75
C THR A 292 -25.56 -0.83 6.18
N PHE A 293 -24.38 -0.23 6.38
CA PHE A 293 -23.69 -0.18 7.67
C PHE A 293 -23.62 1.22 8.32
N GLY A 294 -24.22 2.24 7.69
CA GLY A 294 -24.21 3.63 8.15
C GLY A 294 -22.88 4.39 7.96
N HIS A 295 -21.76 3.69 7.85
CA HIS A 295 -20.41 4.25 7.86
C HIS A 295 -19.52 3.76 6.70
N CYS A 296 -18.43 4.47 6.42
CA CYS A 296 -17.47 4.12 5.37
C CYS A 296 -16.25 3.29 5.83
N ASP A 297 -16.19 2.89 7.11
CA ASP A 297 -15.09 2.07 7.64
C ASP A 297 -15.23 0.60 7.25
N VAL A 298 -14.84 0.30 6.01
CA VAL A 298 -14.79 -1.07 5.48
C VAL A 298 -13.58 -1.83 6.07
N PRO A 299 -13.77 -3.02 6.69
CA PRO A 299 -12.66 -3.88 7.12
C PRO A 299 -11.79 -4.33 5.94
N SER A 300 -10.48 -4.47 6.13
CA SER A 300 -9.51 -4.83 5.07
C SER A 300 -9.83 -6.15 4.34
N TYR A 301 -10.43 -7.11 5.05
CA TYR A 301 -10.86 -8.41 4.53
C TYR A 301 -12.25 -8.41 3.89
N TYR A 302 -13.01 -7.31 3.96
CA TYR A 302 -14.40 -7.31 3.50
C TYR A 302 -14.50 -7.46 1.98
N VAL A 303 -15.29 -8.45 1.57
CA VAL A 303 -15.64 -8.76 0.19
C VAL A 303 -17.15 -8.60 0.07
N VAL A 304 -17.61 -7.94 -1.00
CA VAL A 304 -19.05 -7.86 -1.29
C VAL A 304 -19.62 -9.26 -1.51
N PRO A 305 -20.66 -9.70 -0.78
CA PRO A 305 -21.20 -11.06 -0.89
C PRO A 305 -21.62 -11.44 -2.31
N MET A 306 -21.37 -12.69 -2.70
CA MET A 306 -21.71 -13.20 -4.04
C MET A 306 -23.20 -13.56 -4.18
N THR A 307 -23.83 -14.00 -3.09
CA THR A 307 -25.21 -14.50 -3.03
C THR A 307 -26.24 -13.40 -2.81
N GLU A 308 -25.86 -12.28 -2.20
CA GLU A 308 -26.79 -11.27 -1.73
C GLU A 308 -27.40 -10.45 -2.88
N THR A 309 -28.73 -10.39 -2.97
CA THR A 309 -29.44 -9.77 -4.10
C THR A 309 -29.46 -8.24 -4.06
N SER A 310 -29.28 -7.65 -2.88
CA SER A 310 -29.17 -6.21 -2.62
C SER A 310 -28.04 -5.53 -3.41
N TRP A 311 -26.93 -6.23 -3.64
CA TRP A 311 -25.76 -5.70 -4.33
C TRP A 311 -25.89 -5.81 -5.85
N PRO A 312 -25.54 -4.75 -6.62
CA PRO A 312 -25.46 -4.82 -8.08
C PRO A 312 -24.57 -5.97 -8.56
N LYS A 313 -25.01 -6.73 -9.58
CA LYS A 313 -24.30 -7.92 -10.08
C LYS A 313 -22.79 -7.69 -10.37
N LYS A 314 -22.43 -6.51 -10.90
CA LYS A 314 -21.04 -6.13 -11.21
C LYS A 314 -20.13 -5.94 -9.99
N LEU A 315 -20.70 -5.73 -8.79
CA LEU A 315 -19.95 -5.50 -7.55
C LEU A 315 -19.83 -6.76 -6.68
N ARG A 316 -20.48 -7.87 -7.05
CA ARG A 316 -20.47 -9.11 -6.26
C ARG A 316 -19.11 -9.79 -6.33
N GLY A 317 -18.58 -10.19 -5.18
CA GLY A 317 -17.20 -10.66 -5.04
C GLY A 317 -16.15 -9.54 -5.02
N TYR A 318 -16.54 -8.26 -5.12
CA TYR A 318 -15.60 -7.15 -5.13
C TYR A 318 -14.84 -7.04 -3.81
N GLN A 319 -13.51 -6.93 -3.89
CA GLN A 319 -12.59 -6.90 -2.76
C GLN A 319 -12.54 -5.49 -2.12
N LEU A 320 -13.71 -4.96 -1.74
CA LEU A 320 -13.90 -3.57 -1.33
C LEU A 320 -12.93 -3.16 -0.19
N GLY A 321 -12.73 -4.03 0.81
CA GLY A 321 -11.80 -3.78 1.91
C GLY A 321 -10.37 -3.52 1.46
N LYS A 322 -9.86 -4.30 0.50
CA LYS A 322 -8.51 -4.14 -0.06
C LYS A 322 -8.39 -2.84 -0.86
N GLN A 323 -9.44 -2.45 -1.58
CA GLN A 323 -9.44 -1.19 -2.34
C GLN A 323 -9.52 0.02 -1.40
N VAL A 324 -10.35 -0.03 -0.34
CA VAL A 324 -10.39 1.03 0.69
C VAL A 324 -9.05 1.18 1.40
N VAL A 325 -8.35 0.09 1.72
CA VAL A 325 -6.98 0.15 2.25
C VAL A 325 -6.00 0.77 1.24
N ARG A 326 -6.10 0.43 -0.06
CA ARG A 326 -5.28 1.08 -1.11
C ARG A 326 -5.55 2.58 -1.17
N VAL A 327 -6.81 3.01 -1.24
CA VAL A 327 -7.22 4.44 -1.28
C VAL A 327 -6.70 5.20 -0.05
N ARG A 328 -6.81 4.61 1.15
CA ARG A 328 -6.30 5.20 2.39
C ARG A 328 -4.77 5.25 2.44
N ARG A 329 -4.06 4.30 1.82
CA ARG A 329 -2.59 4.31 1.65
C ARG A 329 -2.11 5.30 0.59
N SER A 330 -2.81 5.44 -0.53
CA SER A 330 -2.53 6.44 -1.57
C SER A 330 -2.71 7.87 -1.06
N GLY A 331 -3.71 8.10 -0.19
CA GLY A 331 -3.95 9.39 0.45
C GLY A 331 -4.59 10.43 -0.49
N ARG A 332 -5.14 11.51 0.09
CA ARG A 332 -6.01 12.48 -0.61
C ARG A 332 -5.36 13.17 -1.83
N GLY A 333 -4.02 13.24 -1.87
CA GLY A 333 -3.26 13.92 -2.93
C GLY A 333 -2.76 13.03 -4.07
N ASN A 334 -3.25 11.79 -4.19
CA ASN A 334 -2.85 10.88 -5.28
C ASN A 334 -3.75 11.06 -6.52
N ASP A 335 -3.17 10.94 -7.72
CA ASP A 335 -3.90 11.11 -8.99
C ASP A 335 -5.10 10.15 -9.14
N GLU A 336 -4.99 8.89 -8.70
CA GLU A 336 -6.10 7.91 -8.75
C GLU A 336 -7.27 8.33 -7.83
N VAL A 337 -7.02 9.17 -6.82
CA VAL A 337 -8.02 9.69 -5.88
C VAL A 337 -8.73 10.93 -6.43
N ALA A 338 -8.03 11.80 -7.16
CA ALA A 338 -8.51 13.13 -7.52
C ALA A 338 -9.88 13.11 -8.22
N ASP A 339 -10.08 12.15 -9.13
CA ASP A 339 -11.29 11.98 -9.94
C ASP A 339 -12.52 11.67 -9.09
N VAL A 340 -12.34 10.78 -8.10
CA VAL A 340 -13.39 10.32 -7.19
C VAL A 340 -13.46 11.17 -5.94
N LEU A 341 -12.65 12.22 -5.80
CA LEU A 341 -12.54 12.97 -4.56
C LEU A 341 -13.84 13.67 -4.18
N MET A 342 -14.57 14.21 -5.17
CA MET A 342 -15.89 14.82 -4.95
C MET A 342 -16.92 13.79 -4.50
N ASP A 343 -16.97 12.61 -5.12
CA ASP A 343 -17.86 11.52 -4.73
C ASP A 343 -17.53 10.98 -3.34
N LEU A 344 -16.24 10.81 -3.02
CA LEU A 344 -15.77 10.35 -1.72
C LEU A 344 -16.09 11.37 -0.62
N ASP A 345 -15.92 12.67 -0.86
CA ASP A 345 -16.32 13.72 0.08
C ASP A 345 -17.84 13.79 0.24
N ALA A 346 -18.63 13.64 -0.83
CA ALA A 346 -20.10 13.60 -0.77
C ALA A 346 -20.64 12.36 -0.04
N ILE A 347 -20.00 11.20 -0.23
CA ILE A 347 -20.23 9.99 0.56
C ILE A 347 -19.71 10.15 2.00
N GLY A 348 -18.85 11.14 2.27
CA GLY A 348 -18.29 11.46 3.59
C GLY A 348 -17.10 10.59 4.00
N PHE A 349 -16.51 9.88 3.04
CA PHE A 349 -15.40 8.94 3.23
C PHE A 349 -14.18 9.61 3.90
N LYS A 350 -13.61 8.96 4.91
CA LYS A 350 -12.40 9.46 5.60
C LYS A 350 -11.17 8.70 5.10
N PHE A 351 -10.21 9.42 4.54
CA PHE A 351 -8.90 8.88 4.12
C PHE A 351 -8.07 8.42 5.33
N SER A 352 -8.22 9.08 6.48
CA SER A 352 -7.65 8.61 7.74
C SER A 352 -8.66 7.78 8.52
N ALA A 353 -8.30 6.52 8.82
CA ALA A 353 -9.06 5.68 9.75
C ALA A 353 -9.07 6.28 11.18
N PHE A 354 -8.05 7.07 11.54
CA PHE A 354 -8.07 7.85 12.78
C PHE A 354 -9.12 8.95 12.73
N GLU A 355 -9.24 9.73 11.65
CA GLU A 355 -10.29 10.76 11.56
C GLU A 355 -11.69 10.15 11.65
N SER A 356 -11.93 9.01 10.99
CA SER A 356 -13.19 8.28 11.05
C SER A 356 -13.55 7.90 12.50
N ASN A 357 -12.65 7.20 13.19
CA ASN A 357 -12.84 6.82 14.59
C ASN A 357 -12.94 8.05 15.52
N PHE A 358 -12.08 9.05 15.32
CA PHE A 358 -12.00 10.21 16.19
C PHE A 358 -13.21 11.14 16.07
N VAL A 359 -13.67 11.43 14.86
CA VAL A 359 -14.82 12.32 14.63
C VAL A 359 -16.14 11.63 14.92
N ASP A 360 -16.30 10.37 14.54
CA ASP A 360 -17.61 9.71 14.59
C ASP A 360 -17.83 8.96 15.92
N ARG A 361 -16.76 8.62 16.67
CA ARG A 361 -16.84 7.86 17.93
C ARG A 361 -16.24 8.59 19.13
N VAL A 362 -15.06 9.19 19.00
CA VAL A 362 -14.32 9.74 20.16
C VAL A 362 -14.80 11.13 20.57
N LEU A 363 -14.95 12.07 19.62
CA LEU A 363 -15.44 13.42 19.92
C LEU A 363 -16.87 13.43 20.49
N PRO A 364 -17.86 12.70 19.92
CA PRO A 364 -19.22 12.67 20.46
C PRO A 364 -19.28 12.05 21.87
N ALA A 365 -18.45 11.03 22.14
CA ALA A 365 -18.31 10.46 23.48
C ALA A 365 -17.69 11.46 24.47
N LEU A 366 -16.70 12.24 24.03
CA LEU A 366 -16.01 13.22 24.87
C LEU A 366 -16.91 14.43 25.16
N GLU A 367 -17.76 14.83 24.20
CA GLU A 367 -18.82 15.83 24.35
C GLU A 367 -19.87 15.38 25.39
N VAL A 368 -20.35 14.13 25.31
CA VAL A 368 -21.26 13.55 26.32
C VAL A 368 -20.58 13.37 27.69
N TYR A 369 -19.30 12.95 27.73
CA TYR A 369 -18.53 12.83 28.97
C TYR A 369 -18.42 14.20 29.66
N ALA A 370 -18.02 15.24 28.93
CA ALA A 370 -17.90 16.60 29.45
C ALA A 370 -19.24 17.14 29.97
N LYS A 371 -20.33 16.91 29.25
CA LYS A 371 -21.69 17.27 29.68
C LYS A 371 -22.15 16.50 30.94
N THR A 372 -21.77 15.23 31.08
CA THR A 372 -22.22 14.34 32.17
C THR A 372 -21.43 14.54 33.47
N TYR A 373 -20.11 14.74 33.37
CA TYR A 373 -19.21 14.79 34.51
C TYR A 373 -18.64 16.19 34.82
N GLY A 374 -18.83 17.16 33.91
CA GLY A 374 -18.37 18.54 34.08
C GLY A 374 -16.87 18.76 33.85
N ASP A 375 -16.13 17.75 33.38
CA ASP A 375 -14.72 17.88 33.00
C ASP A 375 -14.33 16.93 31.86
N THR A 376 -13.09 17.04 31.37
CA THR A 376 -12.52 16.15 30.34
C THR A 376 -11.48 15.17 30.91
N HIS A 377 -11.50 14.90 32.23
CA HIS A 377 -10.55 14.01 32.91
C HIS A 377 -10.99 12.54 32.86
N VAL A 378 -11.26 12.04 31.66
CA VAL A 378 -11.65 10.65 31.41
C VAL A 378 -10.64 9.68 32.06
N PRO A 379 -11.05 8.80 33.00
CA PRO A 379 -10.17 7.80 33.60
C PRO A 379 -9.61 6.85 32.53
N GLN A 380 -8.34 6.46 32.61
CA GLN A 380 -7.69 5.62 31.58
C GLN A 380 -8.44 4.32 31.24
N GLY A 381 -9.10 3.71 32.24
CA GLY A 381 -9.90 2.49 32.08
C GLY A 381 -11.36 2.71 31.67
N PHE A 382 -11.79 3.96 31.42
CA PHE A 382 -13.18 4.26 31.05
C PHE A 382 -13.50 3.77 29.63
N ILE A 383 -14.58 3.00 29.55
CA ILE A 383 -15.20 2.48 28.33
C ILE A 383 -16.58 3.11 28.25
N VAL A 384 -16.99 3.58 27.06
CA VAL A 384 -18.30 4.20 26.84
C VAL A 384 -19.42 3.16 27.06
N PRO A 385 -20.36 3.38 28.00
CA PRO A 385 -21.52 2.50 28.21
C PRO A 385 -22.41 2.38 26.98
N SER A 386 -23.04 1.22 26.81
CA SER A 386 -24.04 0.95 25.76
C SER A 386 -25.43 1.46 26.16
N GLU A 387 -25.51 2.72 26.58
CA GLU A 387 -26.73 3.38 27.03
C GLU A 387 -27.17 4.46 26.04
N SER A 388 -28.47 4.76 25.98
CA SER A 388 -29.05 5.82 25.13
C SER A 388 -28.60 7.24 25.48
N THR A 389 -27.95 7.42 26.63
CA THR A 389 -27.25 8.64 27.05
C THR A 389 -25.97 8.91 26.24
N TRP A 390 -25.37 7.86 25.65
CA TRP A 390 -24.13 7.94 24.86
C TRP A 390 -24.41 7.68 23.37
N PRO A 391 -23.61 8.26 22.45
CA PRO A 391 -23.82 8.07 21.02
C PRO A 391 -23.54 6.62 20.62
N GLN A 392 -24.46 5.99 19.87
CA GLN A 392 -24.35 4.58 19.49
C GLN A 392 -23.01 4.19 18.80
N PRO A 393 -22.41 4.99 17.90
CA PRO A 393 -21.09 4.69 17.34
C PRO A 393 -19.94 4.67 18.36
N SER A 394 -20.14 5.34 19.50
CA SER A 394 -19.16 5.44 20.59
C SER A 394 -19.19 4.26 21.55
N TRP A 395 -20.28 3.49 21.64
CA TRP A 395 -20.43 2.39 22.61
C TRP A 395 -19.25 1.39 22.55
N GLY A 396 -18.79 0.94 23.72
CA GLY A 396 -17.63 0.03 23.83
C GLY A 396 -16.27 0.68 23.52
N THR A 397 -16.21 1.94 23.09
CA THR A 397 -14.93 2.65 22.85
C THR A 397 -14.19 2.83 24.17
N LYS A 398 -12.90 2.44 24.21
CA LYS A 398 -11.97 2.67 25.33
C LYS A 398 -11.56 4.15 25.42
N LEU A 399 -12.53 5.06 25.56
CA LEU A 399 -12.34 6.52 25.50
C LEU A 399 -11.23 7.01 26.43
N GLY A 400 -11.10 6.43 27.62
CA GLY A 400 -10.01 6.76 28.56
C GLY A 400 -8.61 6.47 28.02
N HIS A 401 -8.44 5.37 27.29
CA HIS A 401 -7.19 5.01 26.64
C HIS A 401 -6.90 5.94 25.45
N THR A 402 -7.91 6.24 24.64
CA THR A 402 -7.78 7.15 23.49
C THR A 402 -7.42 8.58 23.94
N VAL A 403 -8.09 9.10 24.97
CA VAL A 403 -7.82 10.42 25.56
C VAL A 403 -6.42 10.49 26.18
N ARG A 404 -5.92 9.42 26.81
CA ARG A 404 -4.51 9.34 27.24
C ARG A 404 -3.56 9.46 26.04
N ASN A 405 -3.80 8.71 24.97
CA ASN A 405 -2.92 8.71 23.79
C ASN A 405 -2.89 10.07 23.08
N ILE A 406 -4.04 10.76 23.01
CA ILE A 406 -4.15 12.14 22.50
C ILE A 406 -3.30 13.12 23.33
N ARG A 407 -3.39 13.05 24.66
CA ARG A 407 -2.61 13.92 25.56
C ARG A 407 -1.11 13.64 25.51
N ASN A 408 -0.72 12.38 25.32
CA ASN A 408 0.69 11.96 25.29
C ASN A 408 1.42 12.27 23.97
N ARG A 409 0.78 12.93 22.99
CA ARG A 409 1.40 13.54 21.78
C ARG A 409 2.35 12.66 20.94
N ARG A 410 2.21 11.32 20.94
CA ARG A 410 3.05 10.42 20.11
C ARG A 410 2.39 9.87 18.85
N GLN A 411 1.06 9.89 18.74
CA GLN A 411 0.33 9.47 17.54
C GLN A 411 -0.81 10.45 17.25
N HIS A 412 -1.06 10.70 15.96
CA HIS A 412 -2.16 11.52 15.42
C HIS A 412 -2.20 13.01 15.79
N ALA A 413 -1.07 13.61 16.21
CA ALA A 413 -1.02 15.01 16.64
C ALA A 413 -1.55 16.01 15.58
N GLN A 414 -1.22 15.81 14.30
CA GLN A 414 -1.70 16.66 13.19
C GLN A 414 -3.23 16.57 13.01
N GLN A 415 -3.79 15.35 13.08
CA GLN A 415 -5.23 15.14 12.96
C GLN A 415 -5.98 15.67 14.18
N VAL A 416 -5.37 15.64 15.36
CA VAL A 416 -5.92 16.22 16.60
C VAL A 416 -5.94 17.76 16.55
N GLU A 417 -4.91 18.40 15.99
CA GLU A 417 -4.83 19.85 15.84
C GLU A 417 -5.99 20.41 14.99
N LYS A 418 -6.39 19.70 13.93
CA LYS A 418 -7.55 20.02 13.07
C LYS A 418 -8.88 20.16 13.85
N TYR A 419 -9.01 19.54 15.02
CA TYR A 419 -10.21 19.61 15.86
C TYR A 419 -9.98 20.37 17.18
N ARG A 420 -8.86 21.11 17.30
CA ARG A 420 -8.44 21.81 18.52
C ARG A 420 -9.47 22.81 19.04
N GLU A 421 -10.18 23.53 18.17
CA GLU A 421 -11.24 24.45 18.61
C GLU A 421 -12.49 23.72 19.13
N ARG A 422 -12.87 22.55 18.59
CA ARG A 422 -13.91 21.70 19.20
C ARG A 422 -13.47 21.18 20.58
N LEU A 423 -12.22 20.74 20.70
CA LEU A 423 -11.63 20.29 21.96
C LEU A 423 -11.56 21.44 23.01
N LYS A 424 -11.22 22.65 22.60
CA LYS A 424 -11.23 23.86 23.43
C LYS A 424 -12.64 24.20 23.91
N ASN A 425 -13.64 24.16 23.03
CA ASN A 425 -15.04 24.46 23.37
C ASN A 425 -15.65 23.49 24.41
N ILE A 426 -15.16 22.25 24.50
CA ILE A 426 -15.57 21.26 25.53
C ILE A 426 -14.68 21.27 26.78
N GLY A 427 -13.74 22.23 26.91
CA GLY A 427 -12.83 22.31 28.05
C GLY A 427 -11.79 21.18 28.08
N PHE A 428 -11.23 20.80 26.93
CA PHE A 428 -10.22 19.75 26.88
C PHE A 428 -8.88 20.19 27.47
N VAL A 429 -8.57 19.69 28.67
CA VAL A 429 -7.29 19.92 29.33
C VAL A 429 -6.20 19.09 28.65
N TRP A 430 -5.19 19.75 28.07
CA TRP A 430 -4.10 19.09 27.33
C TRP A 430 -3.05 18.45 28.22
N SER A 431 -2.67 19.13 29.31
CA SER A 431 -1.61 18.70 30.23
C SER A 431 -2.18 18.35 31.60
N ILE A 432 -1.84 17.16 32.12
CA ILE A 432 -2.35 16.64 33.39
C ILE A 432 -1.32 16.78 34.53
N TYR A 433 -0.45 17.80 34.52
CA TYR A 433 0.51 18.03 35.61
C TYR A 433 -0.16 18.30 36.98
N LYS A 434 -1.47 18.60 37.01
CA LYS A 434 -2.31 18.51 38.22
C LYS A 434 -3.39 17.45 38.05
N SER A 435 -2.99 16.17 38.01
CA SER A 435 -3.92 15.03 38.00
C SER A 435 -4.80 15.01 39.24
N THR A 436 -5.98 14.39 39.18
CA THR A 436 -6.88 14.30 40.36
C THR A 436 -6.20 13.60 41.56
N ALA A 437 -5.22 12.72 41.32
CA ALA A 437 -4.40 12.11 42.37
C ALA A 437 -3.32 13.05 42.92
N ALA A 438 -2.77 13.96 42.10
CA ALA A 438 -1.89 15.04 42.56
C ALA A 438 -2.69 16.09 43.35
N THR A 439 -3.81 16.61 42.82
CA THR A 439 -4.72 17.50 43.57
C THR A 439 -5.17 16.87 44.89
N LYS A 440 -5.40 15.55 44.92
CA LYS A 440 -5.68 14.81 46.16
C LYS A 440 -4.50 14.91 47.14
N ARG A 441 -3.31 14.46 46.72
CA ARG A 441 -2.08 14.39 47.54
C ARG A 441 -1.53 15.75 47.99
N ASP A 442 -1.55 16.76 47.12
CA ASP A 442 -0.86 18.04 47.28
C ASP A 442 -1.73 19.15 47.91
N ILE A 443 -3.05 19.01 47.83
CA ILE A 443 -4.01 20.04 48.26
C ILE A 443 -5.06 19.41 49.19
N VAL A 444 -5.82 18.42 48.72
CA VAL A 444 -7.01 17.94 49.45
C VAL A 444 -6.63 17.18 50.73
N ASP A 445 -5.78 16.15 50.66
CA ASP A 445 -5.42 15.32 51.81
C ASP A 445 -4.76 16.16 52.93
N PRO A 446 -3.84 17.11 52.67
CA PRO A 446 -3.37 18.08 53.66
C PRO A 446 -4.49 18.92 54.28
N CYS A 447 -5.37 19.52 53.46
CA CYS A 447 -6.47 20.34 53.98
C CYS A 447 -7.49 19.52 54.80
N VAL A 448 -7.76 18.27 54.42
CA VAL A 448 -8.60 17.33 55.18
C VAL A 448 -7.94 16.98 56.52
N ALA A 449 -6.63 16.79 56.55
CA ALA A 449 -5.90 16.52 57.79
C ALA A 449 -5.94 17.70 58.77
N ILE A 450 -5.76 18.93 58.26
CA ILE A 450 -5.86 20.17 59.06
C ILE A 450 -7.29 20.36 59.58
N TYR A 451 -8.30 20.26 58.72
CA TYR A 451 -9.71 20.40 59.10
C TYR A 451 -10.11 19.40 60.21
N LYS A 452 -9.65 18.13 60.11
CA LYS A 452 -9.91 17.10 61.12
C LYS A 452 -9.03 17.20 62.38
N LYS A 453 -7.99 18.04 62.37
CA LYS A 453 -7.23 18.42 63.57
C LYS A 453 -7.99 19.47 64.37
N GLU A 454 -8.55 20.47 63.68
CA GLU A 454 -9.32 21.58 64.29
C GLU A 454 -10.72 21.13 64.76
N HIS A 455 -11.49 20.46 63.89
CA HIS A 455 -12.89 20.08 64.17
C HIS A 455 -13.04 18.63 64.69
N GLY A 456 -11.92 17.93 64.89
CA GLY A 456 -11.87 16.57 65.44
C GLY A 456 -11.97 15.46 64.40
N LYS A 457 -11.41 14.29 64.74
CA LYS A 457 -11.14 13.17 63.82
C LYS A 457 -12.36 12.60 63.07
N LYS A 458 -13.57 12.80 63.60
CA LYS A 458 -14.85 12.35 63.00
C LYS A 458 -15.62 13.44 62.24
N ALA A 459 -15.12 14.68 62.17
CA ALA A 459 -15.81 15.74 61.44
C ALA A 459 -15.88 15.45 59.93
N GLU A 460 -17.08 15.62 59.37
CA GLU A 460 -17.29 15.68 57.92
C GLU A 460 -17.15 17.13 57.46
N ILE A 461 -16.63 17.32 56.23
CA ILE A 461 -16.39 18.65 55.67
C ILE A 461 -17.67 19.11 54.95
N PRO A 462 -18.32 20.22 55.35
CA PRO A 462 -19.51 20.73 54.70
C PRO A 462 -19.27 21.02 53.21
N ARG A 463 -20.25 20.75 52.35
CA ARG A 463 -20.14 20.96 50.90
C ARG A 463 -19.83 22.41 50.50
N SER A 464 -20.17 23.37 51.36
CA SER A 464 -19.88 24.81 51.22
C SER A 464 -18.52 25.24 51.78
N PHE A 465 -17.73 24.35 52.38
CA PHE A 465 -16.45 24.71 52.98
C PHE A 465 -15.41 25.05 51.91
N VAL A 466 -14.89 26.27 52.00
CA VAL A 466 -13.77 26.81 51.23
C VAL A 466 -12.61 27.05 52.19
N VAL A 467 -11.39 26.70 51.78
CA VAL A 467 -10.18 26.95 52.59
C VAL A 467 -9.95 28.47 52.71
N PRO A 468 -9.85 29.04 53.92
CA PRO A 468 -9.59 30.48 54.09
C PRO A 468 -8.28 30.91 53.42
N ALA A 469 -8.25 32.09 52.82
CA ALA A 469 -7.04 32.61 52.15
C ALA A 469 -5.93 33.00 53.13
N ASP A 470 -6.33 33.49 54.31
CA ASP A 470 -5.45 34.11 55.32
C ASP A 470 -4.95 33.12 56.38
N ASP A 471 -5.44 31.87 56.38
CA ASP A 471 -5.07 30.86 57.36
C ASP A 471 -3.79 30.12 56.95
N SER A 472 -2.66 30.58 57.48
CA SER A 472 -1.31 30.07 57.23
C SER A 472 -1.08 28.60 57.63
N ARG A 473 -2.06 27.95 58.28
CA ARG A 473 -2.00 26.51 58.58
C ARG A 473 -2.28 25.64 57.35
N TYR A 474 -2.94 26.20 56.32
CA TYR A 474 -3.23 25.51 55.05
C TYR A 474 -2.11 25.76 54.01
N PRO A 475 -1.85 24.81 53.08
CA PRO A 475 -0.87 25.02 52.02
C PRO A 475 -1.22 26.24 51.15
N GLU A 476 -0.22 27.01 50.71
CA GLU A 476 -0.47 28.21 49.90
C GLU A 476 -1.22 27.92 48.60
N MET A 477 -0.98 26.73 48.01
CA MET A 477 -1.70 26.23 46.83
C MET A 477 -3.19 25.93 47.08
N ALA A 478 -3.64 25.97 48.34
CA ALA A 478 -5.01 25.69 48.76
C ALA A 478 -5.82 26.94 49.14
N ARG A 479 -5.23 28.15 49.13
CA ARG A 479 -5.95 29.40 49.43
C ARG A 479 -7.20 29.53 48.54
N SER A 480 -8.36 29.78 49.14
CA SER A 480 -9.67 29.87 48.46
C SER A 480 -10.12 28.60 47.72
N PHE A 481 -9.56 27.42 48.02
CA PHE A 481 -9.95 26.16 47.38
C PHE A 481 -11.30 25.64 47.92
N GLU A 482 -12.25 25.32 47.02
CA GLU A 482 -13.56 24.75 47.35
C GLU A 482 -13.48 23.29 47.85
N LEU A 483 -12.79 23.04 48.97
CA LEU A 483 -12.52 21.69 49.50
C LEU A 483 -13.79 20.84 49.65
N GLY A 484 -14.86 21.42 50.20
CA GLY A 484 -16.16 20.74 50.37
C GLY A 484 -16.84 20.38 49.06
N ALA A 485 -16.81 21.28 48.07
CA ALA A 485 -17.42 21.03 46.77
C ALA A 485 -16.57 20.07 45.92
N TRP A 486 -15.25 20.12 46.04
CA TRP A 486 -14.33 19.17 45.41
C TRP A 486 -14.52 17.77 45.98
N LEU A 487 -14.57 17.62 47.31
CA LEU A 487 -14.82 16.33 47.97
C LEU A 487 -16.19 15.76 47.60
N ALA A 488 -17.24 16.58 47.53
CA ALA A 488 -18.55 16.12 47.07
C ALA A 488 -18.53 15.61 45.61
N ARG A 489 -17.82 16.31 44.71
CA ARG A 489 -17.63 15.88 43.31
C ARG A 489 -16.76 14.61 43.21
N TYR A 490 -15.68 14.53 43.98
CA TYR A 490 -14.76 13.39 44.03
C TYR A 490 -15.44 12.14 44.60
N ASN A 491 -16.16 12.26 45.71
CA ASN A 491 -16.88 11.13 46.32
C ASN A 491 -18.03 10.63 45.42
N LYS A 492 -18.72 11.53 44.70
CA LYS A 492 -19.68 11.13 43.66
C LYS A 492 -19.00 10.36 42.51
N ARG A 493 -17.77 10.73 42.16
CA ARG A 493 -16.94 10.04 41.15
C ARG A 493 -16.36 8.70 41.63
N THR A 494 -15.99 8.55 42.90
CA THR A 494 -15.46 7.28 43.43
C THR A 494 -16.55 6.29 43.80
N ASN A 495 -17.68 6.75 44.33
CA ASN A 495 -18.76 5.88 44.80
C ASN A 495 -19.75 5.53 43.68
N GLY A 496 -19.74 6.31 42.58
CA GLY A 496 -20.50 6.03 41.36
C GLY A 496 -19.71 5.27 40.28
N LEU A 497 -18.49 4.81 40.57
CA LEU A 497 -17.67 3.98 39.69
C LEU A 497 -17.32 2.65 40.38
N LEU A 498 -17.25 1.57 39.61
CA LEU A 498 -16.94 0.24 40.15
C LEU A 498 -15.48 0.18 40.63
N PRO A 499 -15.14 -0.61 41.67
CA PRO A 499 -13.80 -0.62 42.28
C PRO A 499 -12.64 -0.82 41.29
N ILE A 500 -12.87 -1.57 40.20
CA ILE A 500 -11.89 -1.84 39.13
C ILE A 500 -11.46 -0.58 38.34
N GLN A 501 -12.23 0.52 38.43
CA GLN A 501 -12.03 1.77 37.69
C GLN A 501 -11.16 2.80 38.45
N THR A 502 -10.69 2.49 39.67
CA THR A 502 -9.88 3.38 40.52
C THR A 502 -8.45 2.88 40.76
N GLN A 503 -7.51 3.80 41.00
CA GLN A 503 -6.13 3.41 41.38
C GLN A 503 -6.05 2.76 42.76
N GLU A 504 -6.90 3.16 43.72
CA GLU A 504 -6.92 2.58 45.07
C GLU A 504 -7.47 1.15 45.08
N GLY A 505 -8.48 0.86 44.24
CA GLY A 505 -8.94 -0.51 43.98
C GLY A 505 -7.84 -1.38 43.36
N ARG A 506 -7.08 -0.86 42.38
CA ARG A 506 -5.90 -1.54 41.83
C ARG A 506 -4.81 -1.77 42.87
N LYS A 507 -4.49 -0.79 43.73
CA LYS A 507 -3.48 -0.97 44.79
C LYS A 507 -3.89 -2.05 45.80
N LYS A 508 -5.16 -2.13 46.20
CA LYS A 508 -5.66 -3.25 47.03
C LYS A 508 -5.58 -4.60 46.31
N ALA A 509 -5.90 -4.66 45.01
CA ALA A 509 -5.79 -5.89 44.23
C ALA A 509 -4.33 -6.33 44.00
N VAL A 510 -3.36 -5.41 43.96
CA VAL A 510 -1.93 -5.72 43.89
C VAL A 510 -1.38 -6.16 45.25
N ALA A 511 -1.78 -5.50 46.35
CA ALA A 511 -1.40 -5.94 47.70
C ALA A 511 -1.87 -7.39 47.97
N ALA A 512 -3.07 -7.75 47.51
CA ALA A 512 -3.61 -9.11 47.61
C ALA A 512 -2.94 -10.15 46.68
N ARG A 513 -2.07 -9.74 45.74
CA ARG A 513 -1.30 -10.66 44.87
C ARG A 513 0.00 -11.14 45.50
N HIS A 514 0.56 -10.41 46.47
CA HIS A 514 1.84 -10.76 47.10
C HIS A 514 1.71 -11.67 48.32
N THR A 515 0.49 -12.07 48.71
CA THR A 515 0.22 -12.81 49.96
C THR A 515 -0.54 -14.13 49.78
N SER A 516 -0.72 -14.64 48.56
CA SER A 516 -1.42 -15.91 48.30
C SER A 516 -0.71 -16.80 47.28
N VAL A 517 0.12 -17.71 47.77
CA VAL A 517 0.52 -18.92 47.05
C VAL A 517 -0.62 -19.93 47.15
N GLU A 518 -1.70 -19.69 46.40
CA GLU A 518 -2.81 -20.63 46.26
C GLU A 518 -3.10 -20.95 44.79
N ARG A 519 -3.55 -22.18 44.54
CA ARG A 519 -4.06 -22.65 43.23
C ARG A 519 -5.44 -22.10 42.87
N ASN A 520 -5.92 -21.09 43.62
CA ASN A 520 -7.25 -20.51 43.47
C ASN A 520 -7.25 -19.30 42.52
N LEU A 521 -8.34 -19.13 41.78
CA LEU A 521 -8.65 -17.88 41.09
C LEU A 521 -8.97 -16.81 42.14
N THR A 522 -8.63 -15.54 41.85
CA THR A 522 -9.10 -14.46 42.72
C THR A 522 -10.63 -14.41 42.64
N PRO A 523 -11.36 -14.07 43.74
CA PRO A 523 -12.82 -14.09 43.73
C PRO A 523 -13.45 -13.28 42.59
N HIS A 524 -12.81 -12.17 42.19
CA HIS A 524 -13.23 -11.35 41.05
C HIS A 524 -12.96 -12.03 39.69
N ALA A 525 -11.85 -12.75 39.51
CA ALA A 525 -11.59 -13.49 38.28
C ALA A 525 -12.59 -14.66 38.12
N GLU A 526 -12.84 -15.38 39.22
CA GLU A 526 -13.85 -16.43 39.27
C GLU A 526 -15.27 -15.90 39.01
N GLN A 527 -15.63 -14.75 39.58
CA GLN A 527 -16.93 -14.13 39.32
C GLN A 527 -17.06 -13.68 37.85
N TYR A 528 -16.08 -12.96 37.29
CA TYR A 528 -16.13 -12.55 35.87
C TYR A 528 -16.18 -13.77 34.93
N TRP A 529 -15.48 -14.85 35.29
CA TRP A 529 -15.55 -16.10 34.55
C TRP A 529 -16.96 -16.69 34.55
N LYS A 530 -17.57 -16.88 35.73
CA LYS A 530 -18.93 -17.45 35.86
C LYS A 530 -19.99 -16.55 35.21
N ASP A 531 -20.08 -15.32 35.68
CA ASP A 531 -21.19 -14.40 35.40
C ASP A 531 -21.18 -13.88 33.94
N VAL A 532 -20.02 -13.90 33.27
CA VAL A 532 -19.85 -13.34 31.92
C VAL A 532 -19.43 -14.40 30.90
N LEU A 533 -18.26 -15.03 31.06
CA LEU A 533 -17.69 -15.91 30.02
C LEU A 533 -18.42 -17.27 29.95
N LEU A 534 -18.44 -18.00 31.06
CA LEU A 534 -19.07 -19.31 31.19
C LEU A 534 -20.57 -19.22 30.90
N CYS A 535 -21.27 -18.26 31.51
CA CYS A 535 -22.68 -17.99 31.21
C CYS A 535 -22.93 -17.72 29.72
N SER A 536 -22.06 -16.96 29.03
CA SER A 536 -22.21 -16.74 27.58
C SER A 536 -21.96 -18.00 26.75
N PHE A 537 -21.01 -18.86 27.12
CA PHE A 537 -20.82 -20.15 26.47
C PHE A 537 -22.01 -21.11 26.72
N GLN A 538 -22.59 -21.11 27.93
CA GLN A 538 -23.80 -21.87 28.26
C GLN A 538 -25.01 -21.40 27.44
N VAL A 539 -25.21 -20.09 27.32
CA VAL A 539 -26.28 -19.52 26.47
C VAL A 539 -26.04 -19.84 25.00
N TYR A 540 -24.80 -19.71 24.50
CA TYR A 540 -24.48 -20.05 23.11
C TYR A 540 -24.74 -21.54 22.82
N ALA A 541 -24.28 -22.45 23.67
CA ALA A 541 -24.54 -23.88 23.53
C ALA A 541 -26.05 -24.20 23.61
N LYS A 542 -26.81 -23.49 24.44
CA LYS A 542 -28.28 -23.63 24.51
C LYS A 542 -29.00 -23.16 23.23
N LEU A 543 -28.47 -22.16 22.53
CA LEU A 543 -29.06 -21.60 21.30
C LEU A 543 -28.59 -22.31 20.02
N HIS A 544 -27.35 -22.80 20.01
CA HIS A 544 -26.67 -23.34 18.82
C HIS A 544 -26.23 -24.81 18.98
N GLY A 545 -26.66 -25.49 20.03
CA GLY A 545 -26.35 -26.89 20.36
C GLY A 545 -24.96 -27.11 20.98
N SER A 546 -23.92 -26.42 20.52
CA SER A 546 -22.56 -26.52 21.08
C SER A 546 -21.68 -25.36 20.65
N CYS A 547 -20.68 -25.00 21.47
CA CYS A 547 -19.61 -24.07 21.09
C CYS A 547 -18.59 -24.68 20.12
N LYS A 548 -18.67 -25.99 19.81
CA LYS A 548 -17.68 -26.70 18.97
C LYS A 548 -17.41 -25.97 17.65
N GLY A 549 -18.49 -25.59 16.95
CA GLY A 549 -18.46 -24.87 15.67
C GLY A 549 -18.72 -23.36 15.75
N MET A 550 -18.52 -22.72 16.89
CA MET A 550 -18.65 -21.26 17.01
C MET A 550 -17.62 -20.53 16.15
N ASP A 551 -18.07 -19.55 15.37
CA ASP A 551 -17.21 -18.72 14.52
C ASP A 551 -16.22 -17.88 15.36
N GLY A 552 -14.96 -17.82 14.94
CA GLY A 552 -13.88 -17.13 15.65
C GLY A 552 -14.02 -15.60 15.75
N SER A 553 -14.99 -15.02 15.05
CA SER A 553 -15.38 -13.61 15.13
C SER A 553 -16.71 -13.37 15.84
N PHE A 554 -17.42 -14.41 16.29
CA PHE A 554 -18.76 -14.31 16.87
C PHE A 554 -18.84 -13.31 18.02
N VAL A 555 -19.70 -12.31 17.86
CA VAL A 555 -20.02 -11.27 18.85
C VAL A 555 -21.38 -11.57 19.47
N VAL A 556 -21.44 -11.57 20.80
CA VAL A 556 -22.67 -11.79 21.57
C VAL A 556 -23.74 -10.73 21.20
N PRO A 557 -24.92 -11.15 20.71
CA PRO A 557 -26.04 -10.24 20.42
C PRO A 557 -26.55 -9.51 21.66
N ASN A 558 -27.15 -8.33 21.45
CA ASN A 558 -27.76 -7.50 22.49
C ASN A 558 -29.16 -8.04 22.87
N GLU A 559 -29.25 -9.33 23.20
CA GLU A 559 -30.49 -10.05 23.45
C GLU A 559 -30.55 -10.58 24.89
N ASN A 560 -31.75 -10.56 25.48
CA ASN A 560 -32.01 -11.01 26.86
C ASN A 560 -31.69 -12.50 27.12
N ALA A 561 -31.36 -13.27 26.10
CA ALA A 561 -30.83 -14.62 26.26
C ALA A 561 -29.43 -14.62 26.90
N TYR A 562 -28.58 -13.64 26.55
CA TYR A 562 -27.21 -13.51 27.03
C TYR A 562 -27.12 -12.56 28.23
N PRO A 563 -26.16 -12.76 29.17
CA PRO A 563 -25.96 -11.85 30.28
C PRO A 563 -25.54 -10.47 29.77
N GLN A 564 -26.20 -9.42 30.26
CA GLN A 564 -25.97 -8.02 29.81
C GLN A 564 -24.48 -7.57 29.79
N PRO A 565 -23.62 -7.96 30.76
CA PRO A 565 -22.18 -7.62 30.71
C PRO A 565 -21.39 -8.27 29.55
N ALA A 566 -21.98 -9.23 28.83
CA ALA A 566 -21.37 -9.87 27.68
C ALA A 566 -21.86 -9.31 26.33
N TRP A 567 -22.89 -8.46 26.27
CA TRP A 567 -23.37 -7.88 25.02
C TRP A 567 -22.26 -7.12 24.29
N GLY A 568 -22.04 -7.42 23.00
CA GLY A 568 -20.92 -6.88 22.22
C GLY A 568 -19.55 -7.52 22.50
N LEU A 569 -19.46 -8.53 23.37
CA LEU A 569 -18.23 -9.31 23.58
C LEU A 569 -17.99 -10.23 22.36
N ASN A 570 -16.80 -10.15 21.77
CA ASN A 570 -16.35 -11.15 20.82
C ASN A 570 -15.97 -12.44 21.59
N LEU A 571 -16.91 -13.38 21.64
CA LEU A 571 -16.83 -14.66 22.35
C LEU A 571 -16.07 -15.71 21.54
N GLY A 572 -16.15 -15.65 20.19
CA GLY A 572 -15.34 -16.50 19.29
C GLY A 572 -13.84 -16.29 19.47
N LEU A 573 -13.42 -15.04 19.70
CA LEU A 573 -12.03 -14.71 20.04
C LEU A 573 -11.64 -15.25 21.42
N ARG A 574 -12.56 -15.39 22.38
CA ARG A 574 -12.29 -15.99 23.70
C ARG A 574 -12.15 -17.51 23.58
N LEU A 575 -13.04 -18.16 22.83
CA LEU A 575 -12.94 -19.56 22.45
C LEU A 575 -11.57 -19.89 21.83
N ARG A 576 -11.11 -19.08 20.88
CA ARG A 576 -9.79 -19.26 20.25
C ARG A 576 -8.63 -19.17 21.24
N HIS A 577 -8.68 -18.25 22.21
CA HIS A 577 -7.66 -18.17 23.26
C HIS A 577 -7.69 -19.36 24.23
N LEU A 578 -8.86 -19.95 24.48
CA LEU A 578 -9.02 -21.12 25.34
C LEU A 578 -8.44 -22.39 24.69
N ARG A 579 -8.74 -22.63 23.40
CA ARG A 579 -8.20 -23.80 22.67
C ARG A 579 -6.67 -23.75 22.47
N HIS A 580 -6.09 -22.57 22.31
CA HIS A 580 -4.63 -22.42 22.17
C HIS A 580 -3.86 -22.33 23.50
N GLY A 581 -4.50 -22.53 24.65
CA GLY A 581 -3.85 -22.72 25.97
C GLY A 581 -3.12 -21.54 26.61
N ILE A 582 -2.64 -20.55 25.83
CA ILE A 582 -1.81 -19.43 26.30
C ILE A 582 -2.57 -18.46 27.22
N ARG A 583 -3.91 -18.48 27.22
CA ARG A 583 -4.75 -17.63 28.09
C ARG A 583 -5.79 -18.46 28.84
N TYR A 584 -6.08 -18.05 30.06
CA TYR A 584 -7.05 -18.67 30.97
C TYR A 584 -6.68 -20.07 31.48
N THR A 585 -5.38 -20.37 31.67
CA THR A 585 -4.91 -21.68 32.14
C THR A 585 -5.55 -22.13 33.46
N LYS A 586 -5.66 -21.23 34.45
CA LYS A 586 -6.26 -21.53 35.76
C LYS A 586 -7.77 -21.79 35.67
N GLU A 587 -8.45 -21.10 34.77
CA GLU A 587 -9.86 -21.30 34.47
C GLU A 587 -10.10 -22.60 33.68
N ILE A 588 -9.20 -22.95 32.74
CA ILE A 588 -9.20 -24.24 32.04
C ILE A 588 -8.99 -25.39 33.03
N GLU A 589 -8.05 -25.27 33.96
CA GLU A 589 -7.83 -26.27 35.03
C GLU A 589 -9.07 -26.43 35.93
N LYS A 590 -9.69 -25.32 36.36
CA LYS A 590 -10.83 -25.36 37.29
C LYS A 590 -12.15 -25.80 36.64
N TYR A 591 -12.39 -25.44 35.37
CA TYR A 591 -13.67 -25.67 34.68
C TYR A 591 -13.57 -26.67 33.51
N LYS A 592 -12.51 -27.52 33.49
CA LYS A 592 -12.18 -28.42 32.37
C LYS A 592 -13.38 -29.22 31.85
N HIS A 593 -14.18 -29.81 32.75
CA HIS A 593 -15.35 -30.61 32.40
C HIS A 593 -16.46 -29.78 31.76
N GLU A 594 -16.85 -28.66 32.39
CA GLU A 594 -17.88 -27.75 31.86
C GLU A 594 -17.49 -27.19 30.47
N LEU A 595 -16.20 -26.92 30.25
CA LEU A 595 -15.69 -26.45 28.96
C LEU A 595 -15.66 -27.54 27.87
N LEU A 596 -15.50 -28.81 28.23
CA LEU A 596 -15.61 -29.94 27.31
C LEU A 596 -17.08 -30.21 26.95
N ASP A 597 -17.98 -30.24 27.94
CA ASP A 597 -19.42 -30.46 27.76
C ASP A 597 -20.06 -29.37 26.86
N LEU A 598 -19.62 -28.12 27.01
CA LEU A 598 -20.05 -27.00 26.15
C LEU A 598 -19.41 -27.01 24.75
N GLY A 599 -18.42 -27.87 24.49
CA GLY A 599 -17.63 -27.89 23.25
C GLY A 599 -16.70 -26.68 23.07
N VAL A 600 -16.36 -26.00 24.17
CA VAL A 600 -15.41 -24.87 24.17
C VAL A 600 -13.99 -25.41 24.00
N LEU A 601 -13.64 -26.47 24.72
CA LEU A 601 -12.44 -27.29 24.48
C LEU A 601 -12.81 -28.53 23.66
N LEU A 602 -11.84 -29.07 22.93
CA LEU A 602 -11.90 -30.38 22.29
C LEU A 602 -11.10 -31.40 23.11
N TYR A 603 -11.42 -32.69 23.04
CA TYR A 603 -10.66 -33.73 23.75
C TYR A 603 -9.16 -33.74 23.38
N GLU A 604 -8.84 -33.43 22.13
CA GLU A 604 -7.48 -33.28 21.60
C GLU A 604 -6.69 -32.13 22.27
N ASP A 605 -7.37 -31.08 22.75
CA ASP A 605 -6.74 -29.91 23.39
C ASP A 605 -6.25 -30.19 24.83
N THR A 606 -6.35 -31.44 25.33
CA THR A 606 -6.28 -31.73 26.78
C THR A 606 -5.10 -32.57 27.27
N GLY A 607 -4.13 -32.86 26.40
CA GLY A 607 -2.92 -33.61 26.73
C GLY A 607 -1.91 -32.84 27.62
N PRO A 608 -0.95 -33.51 28.28
CA PRO A 608 0.09 -32.85 29.08
C PRO A 608 1.02 -31.97 28.24
N LEU A 609 1.34 -30.79 28.76
CA LEU A 609 2.31 -29.86 28.17
C LEU A 609 3.76 -30.28 28.49
N GLU A 610 4.24 -31.34 27.85
CA GLU A 610 5.68 -31.65 27.80
C GLU A 610 6.36 -30.89 26.65
N SER A 611 7.57 -30.40 26.93
CA SER A 611 8.36 -29.60 26.01
C SER A 611 8.83 -30.41 24.80
N LYS A 612 8.36 -30.06 23.60
CA LYS A 612 8.93 -30.54 22.33
C LYS A 612 9.58 -29.41 21.55
N SER A 613 10.84 -29.12 21.91
CA SER A 613 11.83 -28.74 20.91
C SER A 613 11.87 -29.81 19.81
N GLY A 614 11.93 -29.40 18.54
CA GLY A 614 11.57 -30.25 17.42
C GLY A 614 12.58 -31.35 17.06
N GLU A 615 12.10 -32.31 16.28
CA GLU A 615 12.89 -32.96 15.24
C GLU A 615 11.95 -33.37 14.08
N ASP A 616 12.46 -33.30 12.84
CA ASP A 616 11.69 -33.55 11.62
C ASP A 616 11.50 -35.05 11.35
N THR A 617 10.31 -35.43 10.87
CA THR A 617 10.18 -36.58 9.96
C THR A 617 9.18 -36.27 8.84
N ASN A 618 9.71 -36.01 7.65
CA ASN A 618 8.91 -35.84 6.44
C ASN A 618 8.34 -37.19 5.97
N ARG A 619 7.05 -37.21 5.61
CA ARG A 619 6.51 -38.14 4.60
C ARG A 619 5.34 -37.52 3.84
N GLU A 620 5.74 -36.68 2.90
CA GLU A 620 5.14 -36.35 1.60
C GLU A 620 3.64 -36.66 1.39
N ASP A 621 2.86 -35.59 1.18
CA ASP A 621 1.89 -35.56 0.07
C ASP A 621 1.72 -34.12 -0.46
N GLY A 622 1.44 -33.96 -1.76
CA GLY A 622 0.86 -32.76 -2.39
C GLY A 622 1.62 -31.40 -2.40
N CYS A 623 2.30 -31.11 -3.52
CA CYS A 623 2.45 -29.76 -4.13
C CYS A 623 3.23 -28.63 -3.40
N ARG A 624 4.54 -28.53 -3.69
CA ARG A 624 5.28 -27.24 -3.80
C ARG A 624 4.87 -26.54 -5.13
N GLU A 625 5.15 -25.26 -5.44
CA GLU A 625 6.09 -24.22 -4.96
C GLU A 625 5.63 -22.85 -5.53
N ASN A 626 6.12 -21.65 -5.19
CA ASN A 626 6.34 -20.95 -3.92
C ASN A 626 6.60 -19.44 -4.24
N GLY A 627 6.54 -18.54 -3.26
CA GLY A 627 7.07 -17.16 -3.35
C GLY A 627 6.09 -16.07 -3.84
N GLY A 628 5.95 -14.94 -3.14
CA GLY A 628 6.50 -14.60 -1.83
C GLY A 628 6.02 -13.22 -1.34
N LEU A 629 5.74 -13.11 -0.04
CA LEU A 629 5.37 -11.87 0.65
C LEU A 629 6.10 -11.77 2.00
N ASN A 630 6.55 -10.57 2.35
CA ASN A 630 7.22 -10.30 3.63
C ASN A 630 6.19 -9.82 4.66
N ASP A 631 5.81 -10.69 5.60
CA ASP A 631 4.99 -10.31 6.74
C ASP A 631 5.85 -9.70 7.87
N LYS A 632 5.72 -8.38 8.07
CA LYS A 632 6.26 -7.65 9.24
C LYS A 632 5.34 -6.51 9.67
N GLU A 633 4.25 -6.82 10.37
CA GLU A 633 3.53 -5.86 11.23
C GLU A 633 3.33 -6.40 12.65
N ASN A 634 4.44 -6.41 13.40
CA ASN A 634 4.56 -6.16 14.84
C ASN A 634 3.40 -6.60 15.75
N LEU A 635 3.47 -7.85 16.22
CA LEU A 635 3.17 -8.14 17.62
C LEU A 635 4.20 -7.41 18.51
N ASN A 636 3.75 -6.80 19.61
CA ASN A 636 4.58 -6.39 20.76
C ASN A 636 3.66 -6.03 21.95
N ASP A 637 3.19 -7.08 22.62
CA ASP A 637 2.35 -7.11 23.83
C ASP A 637 2.69 -8.50 24.44
N GLU A 638 3.31 -8.66 25.60
CA GLU A 638 3.62 -7.71 26.69
C GLU A 638 5.14 -7.66 26.98
N GLY A 639 5.58 -6.78 27.88
CA GLY A 639 6.98 -6.73 28.34
C GLY A 639 7.16 -7.51 29.64
N GLU A 640 8.05 -8.50 29.66
CA GLU A 640 8.39 -9.26 30.86
C GLU A 640 9.59 -8.62 31.61
N PHE A 641 9.75 -8.97 32.89
CA PHE A 641 10.61 -8.30 33.85
C PHE A 641 11.83 -9.16 34.18
N SER A 642 13.01 -8.77 33.69
CA SER A 642 14.29 -9.34 34.12
C SER A 642 14.89 -8.51 35.26
N THR A 643 15.11 -9.14 36.40
CA THR A 643 15.91 -8.60 37.51
C THR A 643 17.39 -8.60 37.16
N GLU A 644 18.09 -7.50 37.42
CA GLU A 644 19.51 -7.51 37.77
C GLU A 644 19.76 -6.35 38.75
N GLU A 645 20.68 -6.55 39.69
CA GLU A 645 20.84 -5.70 40.89
C GLU A 645 21.93 -4.64 40.70
N ASP A 646 21.85 -3.55 41.47
CA ASP A 646 22.86 -2.50 41.50
C ASP A 646 24.27 -3.05 41.80
N ASN A 647 25.28 -2.54 41.12
CA ASN A 647 26.66 -2.58 41.60
C ASN A 647 27.52 -1.51 40.92
N ARG A 648 28.41 -0.88 41.71
CA ARG A 648 29.45 0.10 41.35
C ARG A 648 28.98 1.56 41.19
N ASP A 649 29.07 2.21 42.34
CA ASP A 649 29.80 3.46 42.61
C ASP A 649 31.18 3.55 41.88
N ASP A 650 31.94 4.61 42.14
CA ASP A 650 33.13 5.11 41.41
C ASP A 650 32.75 5.92 40.13
N GLY A 651 33.20 7.14 39.90
CA GLY A 651 33.97 8.07 40.74
C GLY A 651 34.76 9.10 39.89
N GLU A 652 34.62 10.40 40.21
CA GLU A 652 35.41 11.54 39.65
C GLU A 652 35.28 11.74 38.11
N GLU A 653 35.66 12.88 37.49
CA GLU A 653 36.34 14.11 37.94
C GLU A 653 35.79 15.36 37.18
N ASP A 654 36.20 16.57 37.55
CA ASP A 654 35.79 17.85 36.93
C ASP A 654 36.30 18.04 35.48
N PHE A 655 35.73 19.01 34.74
CA PHE A 655 36.51 20.10 34.10
C PHE A 655 35.61 21.26 33.63
N ASN A 656 36.12 22.50 33.70
CA ASN A 656 35.36 23.75 33.54
C ASN A 656 35.26 24.28 32.09
N GLU A 657 34.28 25.16 31.87
CA GLU A 657 34.29 26.19 30.81
C GLU A 657 35.12 27.41 31.28
N GLU A 658 35.91 28.06 30.40
CA GLU A 658 36.18 29.52 30.39
C GLU A 658 37.07 29.94 29.18
N ASP A 659 36.99 31.22 28.81
CA ASP A 659 37.81 32.07 27.90
C ASP A 659 38.08 31.67 26.42
N ASP A 660 38.23 32.58 25.42
CA ASP A 660 37.72 33.96 25.13
C ASP A 660 37.99 34.21 23.59
N SER A 661 38.15 35.37 22.90
CA SER A 661 38.22 36.81 23.19
C SER A 661 37.85 37.72 21.99
N GLU A 662 37.58 39.00 22.28
CA GLU A 662 37.85 40.23 21.46
C GLU A 662 37.14 40.41 20.08
N GLU A 663 36.86 41.61 19.55
CA GLU A 663 37.19 43.01 19.94
C GLU A 663 36.16 44.05 19.37
N CYS A 664 36.12 45.28 19.93
CA CYS A 664 35.51 46.55 19.45
C CYS A 664 33.97 46.62 19.16
N GLU A 665 33.16 47.62 19.58
CA GLU A 665 33.25 49.11 19.67
C GLU A 665 33.26 49.85 18.30
N ASP A 666 32.59 51.00 18.07
CA ASP A 666 31.46 51.74 18.70
C ASP A 666 30.94 52.81 17.68
N GLY A 667 29.85 53.56 17.96
CA GLY A 667 29.95 55.02 17.75
C GLY A 667 29.01 55.84 16.83
N THR A 668 27.68 55.66 16.89
CA THR A 668 26.66 56.78 16.83
C THR A 668 26.51 57.75 15.60
N THR A 669 25.31 58.33 15.44
CA THR A 669 24.89 59.45 14.52
C THR A 669 24.70 59.12 13.02
N GLY A 670 23.88 59.84 12.22
CA GLY A 670 22.83 60.83 12.53
C GLY A 670 22.39 61.73 11.34
N ARG A 671 21.07 61.77 11.03
CA ARG A 671 20.35 62.71 10.10
C ARG A 671 20.66 62.73 8.58
N GLU A 672 19.70 62.20 7.81
CA GLU A 672 18.93 62.91 6.76
C GLU A 672 19.64 63.43 5.45
N PRO A 673 18.94 63.93 4.39
CA PRO A 673 19.09 63.32 3.06
C PRO A 673 19.46 64.28 1.89
N SER A 674 19.83 63.73 0.73
CA SER A 674 19.81 64.45 -0.55
C SER A 674 19.72 63.54 -1.79
N SER A 675 19.30 64.09 -2.92
CA SER A 675 19.04 63.39 -4.19
C SER A 675 20.02 63.75 -5.32
N ARG A 676 20.52 62.74 -6.05
CA ARG A 676 20.95 62.76 -7.48
C ARG A 676 21.36 61.32 -7.87
N ALA A 677 21.01 60.71 -8.99
CA ALA A 677 20.70 61.13 -10.37
C ALA A 677 21.93 61.36 -11.26
N HIS A 678 22.42 60.29 -11.91
CA HIS A 678 22.94 60.10 -13.28
C HIS A 678 23.39 58.62 -13.37
N ILE A 679 22.96 57.78 -14.31
CA ILE A 679 23.18 57.78 -15.78
C ILE A 679 24.66 57.59 -16.15
N ASN A 680 25.04 56.34 -16.41
CA ASN A 680 25.33 55.83 -17.75
C ASN A 680 25.00 54.32 -17.81
#